data_AF-A0A6M4IIB8-F1
#
_entry.id   AF-A0A6M4IIB8-F1
#
_cell.length_a   1.000
_cell.length_b   1.000
_cell.length_c   1.000
_cell.angle_alpha   90.00
_cell.angle_beta   90.00
_cell.angle_gamma   90.00
#
_symmetry.space_group_name_H-M   'P 1'
#
loop_
_entity.id
_entity.type
_entity.pdbx_description
1 polymer ?
#
loop_
_entity_poly.entity_id
_entity_poly.type
_entity_poly.pdbx_seq_one_letter_code
_entity_poly.pdbx_strand_id
1 'polypeptide(L)'
;MHLPSSASRLFGLAGLLLTAACSRDTSMLEPAPFPSGGTIFGDAFGAGVDFQGFSGSKTDALSSDATMKREGTAALKVIVPSPGDPTGGYAGGAFVAQVPRNLSSYNAVTFWAKASISAKLDVVGLGNDNTGTSTLTAQRSALDLTTTWTKYTLPIPLASKLTAERGMFYFAEGPENGVGYTIWFDEIKFETVDLGTPRPSIPTQSITSEVGATVALTGTRVAHTIGGVEQITEASAGYFTFASSNAAVATVSATGAITTVGVGTSTITAKLGETTATGAITLRTQTAPSAAAPTPTRAAADVVSLFSNAYTNVPVDTWSASFDQADVADVQIGGNATKRYTNLTFAAAEFIGTKVNATAMTHLHLDVYVYDAASFRVKLVDFGPNNVFGGGDDSEHEVAITPGSTPPLVANAWNSIDIPLSSFTGLTRRANLAQLILLGSSATVYLDNVYFYKTAAPPTPNAPTVAAPTPTRASADVISLFSNAYTNRTVGTWSADWDIADVADVKVANDDVKRYTGMSFAGIEFTTSQVDATAMTTMHMDLWTPDATALPALLKIKLVDFGANGVFGGDDVEHEISITRTTTPGFTTGAWISLDIPFSAFTGLTTRKNLAQLILSGTLTTLYVDNVYFYRSSGAPTAPTTAAPTPTYTAANAIALFSNAYTSNGADTWSADWDQADVADIKIGNDDVKRYSNVVFAGIEFISKQINASTMTHFSMDIWTPDATAAPAVFKVKLVNFGANGTFGGGDDSEHEVTLTASTTPALVTGSWVRLDIPFTAFPGLTARGNLAQLIFSGDLKTVYVDNVLVHK
;
A
#
# COMPACT_ATOMS: atom_id res chain seq x y z
N MET A 1 -2.35 38.10 79.32
CA MET A 1 -3.33 37.68 80.35
C MET A 1 -2.99 36.25 80.74
N HIS A 2 -2.63 36.06 82.02
CA HIS A 2 -2.45 34.81 82.79
C HIS A 2 -1.64 33.60 82.24
N LEU A 3 -0.38 33.55 82.73
CA LEU A 3 0.34 32.42 83.35
C LEU A 3 -0.52 31.67 84.43
N PRO A 4 -0.15 30.48 84.99
CA PRO A 4 1.23 30.14 85.44
C PRO A 4 1.71 28.66 85.61
N SER A 5 3.02 28.57 85.89
CA SER A 5 3.79 27.71 86.85
C SER A 5 3.90 26.19 86.60
N SER A 6 5.04 25.52 86.81
CA SER A 6 6.04 25.58 87.91
C SER A 6 7.42 25.00 87.46
N ALA A 7 8.59 25.64 87.66
CA ALA A 7 9.48 25.67 88.85
C ALA A 7 10.03 24.27 89.27
N SER A 8 11.32 23.95 89.44
CA SER A 8 12.42 24.62 90.20
C SER A 8 13.78 23.92 89.96
N ARG A 9 14.91 24.63 89.77
CA ARG A 9 16.12 24.76 90.66
C ARG A 9 16.68 23.43 91.26
N LEU A 10 17.99 23.10 91.25
CA LEU A 10 19.07 23.73 92.05
C LEU A 10 20.47 23.05 91.81
N PHE A 11 21.51 23.86 91.55
CA PHE A 11 22.92 23.90 92.06
C PHE A 11 24.03 22.83 91.85
N GLY A 12 25.24 23.37 91.58
CA GLY A 12 26.56 22.98 92.17
C GLY A 12 27.62 22.49 91.17
N LEU A 13 28.48 23.32 90.56
CA LEU A 13 29.74 23.93 91.03
C LEU A 13 30.78 22.97 91.67
N ALA A 14 31.82 22.59 90.91
CA ALA A 14 33.24 22.41 91.30
C ALA A 14 33.95 21.60 90.18
N GLY A 15 34.96 22.14 89.50
CA GLY A 15 36.34 21.93 89.92
C GLY A 15 37.17 21.60 88.69
N LEU A 16 37.75 22.64 88.07
CA LEU A 16 38.62 22.51 86.90
C LEU A 16 40.00 22.00 87.37
N LEU A 17 40.20 20.68 87.29
CA LEU A 17 41.50 20.03 87.42
C LEU A 17 41.97 19.66 86.01
N LEU A 18 42.98 20.38 85.52
CA LEU A 18 43.73 20.01 84.31
C LEU A 18 44.43 18.68 84.57
N THR A 19 43.92 17.61 83.96
CA THR A 19 44.73 16.45 83.58
C THR A 19 44.78 16.41 82.06
N ALA A 20 46.01 16.45 81.53
CA ALA A 20 46.29 16.33 80.12
C ALA A 20 45.88 14.93 79.64
N ALA A 21 44.64 14.81 79.16
CA ALA A 21 44.26 13.74 78.26
C ALA A 21 44.58 14.23 76.84
N CYS A 22 45.56 13.62 76.20
CA CYS A 22 45.74 13.73 74.75
C CYS A 22 44.49 13.16 74.07
N SER A 23 43.49 13.99 73.78
CA SER A 23 42.45 13.65 72.83
C SER A 23 43.11 13.61 71.45
N ARG A 24 43.22 12.42 70.85
CA ARG A 24 43.63 12.29 69.45
C ARG A 24 42.60 13.00 68.58
N ASP A 25 43.05 14.03 67.88
CA ASP A 25 42.29 14.71 66.85
C ASP A 25 42.16 13.77 65.63
N THR A 26 40.95 13.26 65.39
CA THR A 26 40.64 12.37 64.26
C THR A 26 40.11 13.13 63.04
N SER A 27 40.13 14.47 63.06
CA SER A 27 39.58 15.30 61.97
C SER A 27 40.39 15.29 60.66
N MET A 28 41.56 14.62 60.64
CA MET A 28 42.44 14.49 59.46
C MET A 28 42.69 13.04 58.99
N LEU A 29 41.92 12.06 59.47
CA LEU A 29 42.06 10.68 58.98
C LEU A 29 41.22 10.51 57.70
N GLU A 30 41.89 10.49 56.55
CA GLU A 30 41.25 10.04 55.31
C GLU A 30 40.69 8.62 55.51
N PRO A 31 39.53 8.29 54.93
CA PRO A 31 39.01 6.92 54.95
C PRO A 31 40.07 5.92 54.50
N ALA A 32 40.17 4.78 55.19
CA ALA A 32 41.11 3.74 54.80
C ALA A 32 40.87 3.35 53.33
N PRO A 33 41.92 3.25 52.50
CA PRO A 33 41.76 2.90 51.09
C PRO A 33 41.15 1.50 50.95
N PHE A 34 40.30 1.32 49.95
CA PHE A 34 39.75 0.00 49.65
C PHE A 34 40.87 -1.02 49.35
N PRO A 35 40.75 -2.28 49.80
CA PRO A 35 41.71 -3.33 49.45
C PRO A 35 41.85 -3.46 47.93
N SER A 36 43.06 -3.73 47.44
CA SER A 36 43.34 -3.90 46.01
C SER A 36 43.64 -5.33 45.59
N GLY A 37 43.48 -6.30 46.50
CA GLY A 37 43.79 -7.70 46.22
C GLY A 37 42.90 -8.28 45.12
N GLY A 38 43.52 -8.77 44.04
CA GLY A 38 42.82 -9.30 42.86
C GLY A 38 42.50 -10.80 42.88
N THR A 39 42.96 -11.58 43.86
CA THR A 39 42.71 -13.03 43.90
C THR A 39 41.27 -13.34 44.28
N ILE A 40 40.60 -14.18 43.48
CA ILE A 40 39.23 -14.64 43.69
C ILE A 40 39.25 -16.10 44.15
N PHE A 41 39.98 -16.95 43.42
CA PHE A 41 40.27 -18.33 43.80
C PHE A 41 41.69 -18.67 43.35
N GLY A 42 42.57 -19.03 44.28
CA GLY A 42 43.89 -19.64 43.98
C GLY A 42 43.81 -21.12 44.31
N ASP A 43 44.12 -21.47 45.55
CA ASP A 43 43.89 -22.79 46.16
C ASP A 43 42.60 -22.88 47.00
N ALA A 44 42.12 -21.71 47.39
CA ALA A 44 40.92 -21.45 48.17
C ALA A 44 40.40 -20.08 47.76
N PHE A 45 39.23 -19.67 48.29
CA PHE A 45 38.74 -18.31 48.08
C PHE A 45 39.76 -17.28 48.57
N GLY A 46 39.91 -16.21 47.78
CA GLY A 46 40.72 -15.06 48.16
C GLY A 46 40.23 -14.48 49.49
N ALA A 47 41.14 -13.87 50.26
CA ALA A 47 40.81 -13.31 51.56
C ALA A 47 39.63 -12.32 51.46
N GLY A 48 38.52 -12.59 52.15
CA GLY A 48 37.31 -11.74 52.12
C GLY A 48 36.50 -11.83 50.81
N VAL A 49 36.56 -12.96 50.10
CA VAL A 49 35.72 -13.30 48.96
C VAL A 49 34.79 -14.45 49.35
N ASP A 50 33.49 -14.26 49.11
CA ASP A 50 32.46 -15.28 49.32
C ASP A 50 31.79 -15.63 47.99
N PHE A 51 31.26 -16.85 47.88
CA PHE A 51 30.39 -17.24 46.77
C PHE A 51 28.92 -17.12 47.17
N GLN A 52 28.10 -16.57 46.28
CA GLN A 52 26.66 -16.43 46.45
C GLN A 52 25.95 -17.03 45.23
N GLY A 53 25.23 -18.13 45.44
CA GLY A 53 24.45 -18.80 44.39
C GLY A 53 23.31 -17.93 43.88
N PHE A 54 23.04 -17.99 42.58
CA PHE A 54 21.88 -17.32 41.98
C PHE A 54 20.58 -18.07 42.29
N SER A 55 19.45 -17.39 42.19
CA SER A 55 18.13 -18.01 42.40
C SER A 55 17.91 -19.18 41.44
N GLY A 56 17.56 -20.35 41.98
CA GLY A 56 17.34 -21.58 41.22
C GLY A 56 18.62 -22.33 40.79
N SER A 57 19.80 -21.82 41.14
CA SER A 57 21.06 -22.54 40.94
C SER A 57 21.19 -23.70 41.92
N LYS A 58 21.99 -24.71 41.54
CA LYS A 58 22.29 -25.88 42.35
C LYS A 58 23.02 -25.48 43.63
N THR A 59 22.42 -25.80 44.78
CA THR A 59 22.87 -25.33 46.11
C THR A 59 24.20 -25.90 46.57
N ASP A 60 24.60 -27.06 46.05
CA ASP A 60 25.85 -27.77 46.35
C ASP A 60 26.77 -27.90 45.13
N ALA A 61 26.64 -26.99 44.15
CA ALA A 61 27.38 -27.06 42.90
C ALA A 61 28.90 -26.92 43.06
N LEU A 62 29.37 -26.21 44.09
CA LEU A 62 30.78 -25.83 44.25
C LEU A 62 31.50 -26.65 45.33
N SER A 63 32.71 -27.09 45.03
CA SER A 63 33.64 -27.73 45.97
C SER A 63 35.09 -27.53 45.53
N SER A 64 36.05 -27.80 46.42
CA SER A 64 37.48 -27.84 46.05
C SER A 64 37.89 -29.25 45.60
N ASP A 65 38.71 -29.36 44.56
CA ASP A 65 39.25 -30.63 44.05
C ASP A 65 40.79 -30.61 44.08
N ALA A 66 41.39 -31.39 44.99
CA ALA A 66 42.84 -31.49 45.13
C ALA A 66 43.51 -32.39 44.08
N THR A 67 42.72 -33.16 43.31
CA THR A 67 43.23 -34.14 42.34
C THR A 67 43.24 -33.59 40.91
N MET A 68 42.24 -32.76 40.56
CA MET A 68 42.09 -32.15 39.26
C MET A 68 42.39 -30.65 39.34
N LYS A 69 43.67 -30.29 39.27
CA LYS A 69 44.17 -28.90 39.39
C LYS A 69 45.16 -28.52 38.30
N ARG A 70 45.35 -27.22 38.09
CA ARG A 70 46.31 -26.66 37.14
C ARG A 70 47.59 -26.19 37.84
N GLU A 71 47.45 -25.44 38.93
CA GLU A 71 48.53 -24.93 39.77
C GLU A 71 48.21 -25.18 41.26
N GLY A 72 49.19 -24.99 42.16
CA GLY A 72 48.98 -25.14 43.59
C GLY A 72 48.53 -26.53 44.08
N THR A 73 47.55 -26.53 44.97
CA THR A 73 47.06 -27.62 45.81
C THR A 73 45.60 -28.00 45.52
N ALA A 74 44.76 -27.11 44.98
CA ALA A 74 43.38 -27.43 44.60
C ALA A 74 42.82 -26.50 43.50
N ALA A 75 41.87 -26.99 42.71
CA ALA A 75 41.02 -26.18 41.82
C ALA A 75 39.59 -26.09 42.35
N LEU A 76 38.83 -25.10 41.87
CA LEU A 76 37.40 -24.98 42.11
C LEU A 76 36.64 -25.91 41.16
N LYS A 77 36.00 -26.92 41.72
CA LYS A 77 35.11 -27.84 41.00
C LYS A 77 33.67 -27.32 41.03
N VAL A 78 33.04 -27.32 39.86
CA VAL A 78 31.65 -26.95 39.63
C VAL A 78 30.93 -28.12 38.99
N ILE A 79 29.87 -28.60 39.64
CA ILE A 79 29.00 -29.67 39.12
C ILE A 79 27.78 -29.03 38.46
N VAL A 80 27.71 -29.13 37.13
CA VAL A 80 26.55 -28.72 36.34
C VAL A 80 25.50 -29.84 36.41
N PRO A 81 24.27 -29.56 36.89
CA PRO A 81 23.23 -30.58 37.05
C PRO A 81 22.70 -31.08 35.71
N SER A 82 22.23 -32.33 35.68
CA SER A 82 21.37 -32.83 34.59
C SER A 82 19.96 -32.24 34.71
N PRO A 83 19.16 -32.22 33.63
CA PRO A 83 17.77 -31.77 33.68
C PRO A 83 16.98 -32.51 34.77
N GLY A 84 16.26 -31.75 35.61
CA GLY A 84 15.41 -32.30 36.68
C GLY A 84 16.12 -32.57 38.01
N ASP A 85 17.38 -32.15 38.19
CA ASP A 85 18.04 -32.21 39.50
C ASP A 85 17.24 -31.41 40.55
N PRO A 86 16.82 -32.01 41.68
CA PRO A 86 15.96 -31.36 42.66
C PRO A 86 16.66 -30.23 43.44
N THR A 87 17.99 -30.12 43.35
CA THR A 87 18.79 -29.13 44.07
C THR A 87 19.05 -27.86 43.28
N GLY A 88 18.70 -27.83 41.99
CA GLY A 88 18.77 -26.66 41.11
C GLY A 88 18.93 -27.06 39.63
N GLY A 89 18.42 -26.22 38.72
CA GLY A 89 18.38 -26.55 37.28
C GLY A 89 19.67 -26.22 36.50
N TYR A 90 20.60 -25.49 37.12
CA TYR A 90 21.85 -25.02 36.54
C TYR A 90 22.88 -24.77 37.66
N ALA A 91 24.17 -24.66 37.35
CA ALA A 91 25.19 -24.23 38.31
C ALA A 91 25.53 -22.75 38.07
N GLY A 92 25.49 -21.89 39.09
CA GLY A 92 25.82 -20.48 38.88
C GLY A 92 25.72 -19.62 40.12
N GLY A 93 26.48 -18.53 40.12
CA GLY A 93 26.53 -17.56 41.21
C GLY A 93 27.65 -16.54 41.03
N ALA A 94 27.72 -15.61 41.97
CA ALA A 94 28.71 -14.55 41.99
C ALA A 94 29.72 -14.73 43.14
N PHE A 95 30.99 -14.49 42.83
CA PHE A 95 32.06 -14.31 43.80
C PHE A 95 32.12 -12.83 44.17
N VAL A 96 31.83 -12.55 45.43
CA VAL A 96 31.60 -11.19 45.93
C VAL A 96 32.61 -10.89 47.03
N ALA A 97 33.24 -9.72 46.95
CA ALA A 97 34.05 -9.20 48.04
C ALA A 97 33.17 -8.71 49.19
N GLN A 98 33.51 -9.12 50.42
CA GLN A 98 32.82 -8.70 51.64
C GLN A 98 32.83 -7.18 51.83
N VAL A 99 33.95 -6.54 51.45
CA VAL A 99 34.14 -5.08 51.40
C VAL A 99 34.53 -4.70 49.97
N PRO A 100 34.05 -3.55 49.42
CA PRO A 100 34.45 -3.09 48.10
C PRO A 100 35.97 -3.03 47.92
N ARG A 101 36.44 -3.29 46.70
CA ARG A 101 37.86 -3.29 46.33
C ARG A 101 38.18 -2.25 45.27
N ASN A 102 39.38 -1.69 45.37
CA ASN A 102 39.93 -0.90 44.28
C ASN A 102 40.70 -1.82 43.33
N LEU A 103 40.05 -2.18 42.22
CA LEU A 103 40.57 -3.07 41.18
C LEU A 103 41.03 -2.31 39.93
N SER A 104 41.11 -0.97 40.01
CA SER A 104 41.41 -0.10 38.86
C SER A 104 42.81 -0.25 38.27
N SER A 105 43.73 -0.93 38.98
CA SER A 105 45.08 -1.24 38.51
C SER A 105 45.16 -2.46 37.59
N TYR A 106 44.08 -3.23 37.44
CA TYR A 106 44.01 -4.44 36.61
C TYR A 106 43.26 -4.17 35.31
N ASN A 107 43.47 -4.96 34.26
CA ASN A 107 42.76 -4.79 32.98
C ASN A 107 42.00 -6.05 32.52
N ALA A 108 42.14 -7.18 33.21
CA ALA A 108 41.38 -8.39 32.93
C ALA A 108 41.14 -9.21 34.20
N VAL A 109 40.10 -10.05 34.17
CA VAL A 109 40.04 -11.25 35.01
C VAL A 109 40.57 -12.41 34.16
N THR A 110 41.53 -13.15 34.67
CA THR A 110 42.02 -14.38 34.04
C THR A 110 41.69 -15.58 34.90
N PHE A 111 41.55 -16.73 34.26
CA PHE A 111 41.32 -18.00 34.93
C PHE A 111 41.74 -19.13 34.00
N TRP A 112 42.19 -20.23 34.57
CA TRP A 112 42.25 -21.50 33.87
C TRP A 112 40.91 -22.20 34.00
N ALA A 113 40.42 -22.79 32.92
CA ALA A 113 39.27 -23.69 32.99
C ALA A 113 39.49 -24.96 32.17
N LYS A 114 38.86 -26.04 32.64
CA LYS A 114 38.77 -27.34 32.00
C LYS A 114 37.38 -27.92 32.26
N ALA A 115 36.77 -28.57 31.29
CA ALA A 115 35.51 -29.28 31.45
C ALA A 115 35.69 -30.80 31.23
N SER A 116 34.78 -31.60 31.78
CA SER A 116 34.78 -33.06 31.56
C SER A 116 34.39 -33.46 30.13
N ILE A 117 33.76 -32.54 29.41
CA ILE A 117 33.37 -32.64 28.00
C ILE A 117 33.71 -31.31 27.30
N SER A 118 33.71 -31.31 25.97
CA SER A 118 33.64 -30.04 25.24
C SER A 118 32.23 -29.48 25.38
N ALA A 119 32.11 -28.23 25.85
CA ALA A 119 30.84 -27.56 26.11
C ALA A 119 31.00 -26.06 25.92
N LYS A 120 29.89 -25.32 25.97
CA LYS A 120 29.90 -23.85 25.99
C LYS A 120 29.41 -23.35 27.33
N LEU A 121 30.26 -22.62 28.04
CA LEU A 121 29.87 -21.91 29.25
C LEU A 121 28.88 -20.79 28.88
N ASP A 122 27.62 -20.93 29.29
CA ASP A 122 26.49 -20.07 28.94
C ASP A 122 26.81 -18.61 29.27
N VAL A 123 27.29 -18.34 30.49
CA VAL A 123 27.66 -16.99 30.93
C VAL A 123 28.88 -17.03 31.85
N VAL A 124 29.83 -16.12 31.62
CA VAL A 124 30.91 -15.79 32.54
C VAL A 124 31.20 -14.30 32.55
N GLY A 125 31.39 -13.71 33.71
CA GLY A 125 31.50 -12.25 33.83
C GLY A 125 32.17 -11.76 35.11
N LEU A 126 32.21 -10.43 35.25
CA LEU A 126 32.59 -9.70 36.46
C LEU A 126 31.60 -8.56 36.74
N GLY A 127 31.71 -7.96 37.93
CA GLY A 127 30.94 -6.78 38.32
C GLY A 127 29.50 -7.07 38.74
N ASN A 128 29.10 -8.33 38.87
CA ASN A 128 27.82 -8.73 39.48
C ASN A 128 28.05 -9.04 40.96
N ASP A 129 27.48 -8.23 41.85
CA ASP A 129 27.60 -8.38 43.30
C ASP A 129 26.37 -9.07 43.94
N ASN A 130 25.49 -9.63 43.12
CA ASN A 130 24.29 -10.38 43.49
C ASN A 130 23.26 -9.56 44.31
N THR A 131 23.30 -8.22 44.22
CA THR A 131 22.32 -7.34 44.88
C THR A 131 21.15 -6.94 43.99
N GLY A 132 21.24 -7.19 42.67
CA GLY A 132 20.31 -6.66 41.68
C GLY A 132 20.54 -5.18 41.33
N THR A 133 21.57 -4.54 41.89
CA THR A 133 21.85 -3.10 41.70
C THR A 133 23.22 -2.83 41.05
N SER A 134 23.91 -3.87 40.59
CA SER A 134 25.25 -3.75 40.00
C SER A 134 25.22 -2.89 38.72
N THR A 135 26.16 -1.94 38.60
CA THR A 135 26.19 -0.96 37.50
C THR A 135 27.38 -1.14 36.54
N LEU A 136 28.33 -2.01 36.90
CA LEU A 136 29.59 -2.26 36.17
C LEU A 136 29.75 -3.73 35.79
N THR A 137 28.65 -4.39 35.42
CA THR A 137 28.71 -5.77 34.91
C THR A 137 29.36 -5.83 33.53
N ALA A 138 30.17 -6.86 33.31
CA ALA A 138 30.76 -7.18 32.02
C ALA A 138 30.83 -8.69 31.86
N GLN A 139 30.39 -9.22 30.71
CA GLN A 139 30.25 -10.66 30.51
C GLN A 139 30.54 -11.11 29.09
N ARG A 140 30.76 -12.41 28.98
CA ARG A 140 30.74 -13.16 27.73
C ARG A 140 29.74 -14.29 27.85
N SER A 141 29.08 -14.57 26.73
CA SER A 141 28.20 -15.72 26.60
C SER A 141 28.81 -16.77 25.69
N ALA A 142 28.38 -18.03 25.88
CA ALA A 142 28.78 -19.16 25.06
C ALA A 142 30.31 -19.34 24.92
N LEU A 143 31.04 -19.21 26.02
CA LEU A 143 32.50 -19.36 26.04
C LEU A 143 32.86 -20.85 25.86
N ASP A 144 33.60 -21.16 24.80
CA ASP A 144 34.06 -22.53 24.53
C ASP A 144 34.92 -23.06 25.68
N LEU A 145 34.49 -24.16 26.30
CA LEU A 145 35.26 -24.91 27.27
C LEU A 145 35.88 -26.14 26.62
N THR A 146 37.11 -26.44 27.02
CA THR A 146 37.92 -27.54 26.49
C THR A 146 38.12 -28.63 27.54
N THR A 147 38.39 -29.85 27.09
CA THR A 147 38.75 -30.98 27.97
C THR A 147 40.20 -30.94 28.47
N THR A 148 40.98 -29.98 27.99
CA THR A 148 42.31 -29.61 28.51
C THR A 148 42.23 -28.29 29.26
N TRP A 149 43.17 -28.04 30.17
CA TRP A 149 43.31 -26.74 30.82
C TRP A 149 43.65 -25.66 29.80
N THR A 150 42.79 -24.66 29.71
CA THR A 150 42.94 -23.50 28.83
C THR A 150 42.86 -22.24 29.68
N LYS A 151 43.76 -21.27 29.44
CA LYS A 151 43.70 -19.98 30.12
C LYS A 151 42.76 -19.07 29.34
N TYR A 152 41.77 -18.54 30.03
CA TYR A 152 40.83 -17.55 29.51
C TYR A 152 41.18 -16.18 30.06
N THR A 153 40.86 -15.17 29.26
CA THR A 153 41.01 -13.76 29.63
C THR A 153 39.66 -13.11 29.40
N LEU A 154 39.13 -12.47 30.43
CA LEU A 154 37.93 -11.66 30.39
C LEU A 154 38.37 -10.20 30.57
N PRO A 155 38.47 -9.42 29.48
CA PRO A 155 38.85 -8.01 29.56
C PRO A 155 37.88 -7.21 30.43
N ILE A 156 38.43 -6.30 31.21
CA ILE A 156 37.64 -5.28 31.92
C ILE A 156 37.42 -4.14 30.93
N PRO A 157 36.16 -3.78 30.60
CA PRO A 157 35.89 -2.76 29.57
C PRO A 157 36.63 -1.44 29.83
N LEU A 158 36.57 -0.94 31.07
CA LEU A 158 37.34 0.24 31.50
C LEU A 158 37.72 0.12 32.97
N ALA A 159 38.95 -0.35 33.21
CA ALA A 159 39.49 -0.61 34.54
C ALA A 159 39.37 0.57 35.52
N SER A 160 39.59 1.81 35.06
CA SER A 160 39.55 3.00 35.91
C SER A 160 38.21 3.25 36.60
N LYS A 161 37.14 2.55 36.18
CA LYS A 161 35.82 2.58 36.84
C LYS A 161 35.72 1.67 38.07
N LEU A 162 36.58 0.66 38.21
CA LEU A 162 36.52 -0.32 39.30
C LEU A 162 37.25 0.15 40.57
N THR A 163 36.91 1.33 41.10
CA THR A 163 37.56 1.89 42.29
C THR A 163 36.97 1.37 43.61
N ALA A 164 35.76 0.81 43.56
CA ALA A 164 35.03 0.27 44.71
C ALA A 164 34.07 -0.86 44.27
N GLU A 165 34.62 -1.91 43.66
CA GLU A 165 33.84 -3.03 43.11
C GLU A 165 33.71 -4.19 44.12
N ARG A 166 32.55 -4.83 44.16
CA ARG A 166 32.29 -6.02 44.99
C ARG A 166 32.12 -7.28 44.16
N GLY A 167 31.50 -7.21 42.99
CA GLY A 167 31.31 -8.33 42.08
C GLY A 167 32.61 -8.68 41.38
N MET A 168 33.30 -9.72 41.85
CA MET A 168 34.65 -10.04 41.37
C MET A 168 34.63 -10.96 40.15
N PHE A 169 33.78 -11.98 40.15
CA PHE A 169 33.60 -12.95 39.07
C PHE A 169 32.22 -13.59 39.19
N TYR A 170 31.61 -14.02 38.12
CA TYR A 170 30.41 -14.84 38.16
C TYR A 170 30.32 -15.76 36.95
N PHE A 171 29.51 -16.80 37.08
CA PHE A 171 29.16 -17.67 35.98
C PHE A 171 27.74 -18.23 36.16
N ALA A 172 27.15 -18.70 35.08
CA ALA A 172 25.94 -19.50 35.08
C ALA A 172 26.04 -20.53 33.95
N GLU A 173 25.66 -21.77 34.23
CA GLU A 173 25.79 -22.88 33.29
C GLU A 173 24.69 -23.94 33.46
N GLY A 174 23.96 -24.21 32.37
CA GLY A 174 23.02 -25.31 32.25
C GLY A 174 23.62 -26.61 31.69
N PRO A 175 22.85 -27.71 31.66
CA PRO A 175 23.29 -28.96 31.04
C PRO A 175 23.48 -28.85 29.52
N GLU A 176 24.55 -29.44 29.00
CA GLU A 176 24.85 -29.50 27.57
C GLU A 176 24.17 -30.73 26.95
N ASN A 177 23.34 -30.54 25.91
CA ASN A 177 22.56 -31.60 25.28
C ASN A 177 21.75 -32.48 26.26
N GLY A 178 21.24 -31.88 27.35
CA GLY A 178 20.47 -32.57 28.37
C GLY A 178 21.31 -33.42 29.33
N VAL A 179 22.62 -33.22 29.37
CA VAL A 179 23.54 -33.97 30.25
C VAL A 179 24.33 -33.00 31.13
N GLY A 180 24.29 -33.23 32.45
CA GLY A 180 25.13 -32.53 33.41
C GLY A 180 26.60 -32.93 33.28
N TYR A 181 27.51 -32.04 33.66
CA TYR A 181 28.95 -32.26 33.51
C TYR A 181 29.74 -31.51 34.59
N THR A 182 31.06 -31.62 34.58
CA THR A 182 31.92 -30.93 35.57
C THR A 182 32.80 -29.91 34.89
N ILE A 183 32.89 -28.72 35.48
CA ILE A 183 33.85 -27.68 35.15
C ILE A 183 34.82 -27.55 36.32
N TRP A 184 36.10 -27.38 36.02
CA TRP A 184 37.10 -26.97 36.98
C TRP A 184 37.65 -25.60 36.58
N PHE A 185 37.67 -24.67 37.53
CA PHE A 185 38.34 -23.38 37.43
C PHE A 185 39.56 -23.36 38.34
N ASP A 186 40.65 -22.74 37.91
CA ASP A 186 41.84 -22.58 38.72
C ASP A 186 42.47 -21.21 38.47
N GLU A 187 43.14 -20.65 39.47
CA GLU A 187 43.79 -19.34 39.43
C GLU A 187 42.87 -18.23 38.86
N ILE A 188 41.67 -18.07 39.44
CA ILE A 188 40.76 -16.97 39.10
C ILE A 188 41.26 -15.70 39.79
N LYS A 189 41.71 -14.72 39.00
CA LYS A 189 42.30 -13.49 39.53
C LYS A 189 42.19 -12.31 38.56
N PHE A 190 42.16 -11.11 39.12
CA PHE A 190 42.41 -9.89 38.39
C PHE A 190 43.92 -9.79 38.07
N GLU A 191 44.24 -9.54 36.80
CA GLU A 191 45.61 -9.38 36.30
C GLU A 191 45.73 -8.16 35.38
N THR A 192 46.97 -7.72 35.17
CA THR A 192 47.32 -6.86 34.04
C THR A 192 47.92 -7.75 32.96
N VAL A 193 47.28 -7.82 31.80
CA VAL A 193 47.72 -8.60 30.64
C VAL A 193 47.88 -7.70 29.42
N ASP A 194 48.53 -8.20 28.38
CA ASP A 194 48.59 -7.51 27.09
C ASP A 194 47.23 -7.62 26.39
N LEU A 195 46.54 -6.48 26.23
CA LEU A 195 45.27 -6.35 25.54
C LEU A 195 45.45 -5.39 24.38
N GLY A 196 44.96 -5.76 23.19
CA GLY A 196 44.81 -4.79 22.11
C GLY A 196 43.91 -3.62 22.49
N THR A 197 44.01 -2.53 21.74
CA THR A 197 43.19 -1.32 21.95
C THR A 197 41.70 -1.66 22.00
N PRO A 198 40.97 -1.21 23.05
CA PRO A 198 39.53 -1.47 23.14
C PRO A 198 38.81 -0.83 21.96
N ARG A 199 37.87 -1.59 21.38
CA ARG A 199 36.95 -1.12 20.34
C ARG A 199 35.52 -1.13 20.90
N PRO A 200 35.10 -0.04 21.56
CA PRO A 200 33.74 0.09 22.07
C PRO A 200 32.72 0.21 20.95
N SER A 201 31.52 -0.31 21.17
CA SER A 201 30.37 -0.11 20.29
C SER A 201 29.04 -0.04 21.05
N ILE A 202 28.11 0.70 20.47
CA ILE A 202 26.68 0.74 20.83
C ILE A 202 25.84 0.37 19.60
N PRO A 203 24.57 -0.01 19.74
CA PRO A 203 23.73 -0.30 18.59
C PRO A 203 23.54 0.91 17.66
N THR A 204 23.49 0.66 16.36
CA THR A 204 23.05 1.64 15.35
C THR A 204 21.56 1.44 15.10
N GLN A 205 20.72 2.31 15.64
CA GLN A 205 19.26 2.18 15.54
C GLN A 205 18.57 3.54 15.41
N SER A 206 17.37 3.55 14.83
CA SER A 206 16.46 4.70 14.86
C SER A 206 15.22 4.35 15.67
N ILE A 207 14.91 5.16 16.67
CA ILE A 207 13.80 4.93 17.59
C ILE A 207 12.89 6.15 17.54
N THR A 208 11.60 5.92 17.35
CA THR A 208 10.59 6.98 17.54
C THR A 208 9.92 6.77 18.90
N SER A 209 9.80 7.83 19.69
CA SER A 209 9.25 7.77 21.04
C SER A 209 8.50 9.05 21.39
N GLU A 210 7.64 9.00 22.40
CA GLU A 210 6.86 10.16 22.84
C GLU A 210 7.61 10.97 23.89
N VAL A 211 7.37 12.29 23.94
CA VAL A 211 7.92 13.16 24.99
C VAL A 211 7.53 12.65 26.38
N GLY A 212 8.51 12.57 27.29
CA GLY A 212 8.35 12.06 28.66
C GLY A 212 8.57 10.55 28.82
N ALA A 213 8.80 9.82 27.73
CA ALA A 213 9.15 8.41 27.75
C ALA A 213 10.62 8.16 28.14
N THR A 214 10.87 6.98 28.70
CA THR A 214 12.23 6.45 28.92
C THR A 214 12.51 5.34 27.91
N VAL A 215 13.64 5.44 27.20
CA VAL A 215 14.14 4.42 26.28
C VAL A 215 15.35 3.76 26.92
N ALA A 216 15.31 2.43 27.04
CA ALA A 216 16.42 1.65 27.57
C ALA A 216 17.52 1.50 26.51
N LEU A 217 18.76 1.81 26.88
CA LEU A 217 19.93 1.51 26.05
C LEU A 217 20.44 0.12 26.40
N THR A 218 20.37 -0.80 25.45
CA THR A 218 20.89 -2.17 25.57
C THR A 218 21.96 -2.44 24.50
N GLY A 219 22.70 -3.54 24.63
CA GLY A 219 23.62 -3.98 23.57
C GLY A 219 24.96 -3.23 23.48
N THR A 220 25.37 -2.54 24.54
CA THR A 220 26.73 -1.99 24.69
C THR A 220 27.78 -3.09 24.73
N ARG A 221 28.84 -2.95 23.94
CA ARG A 221 29.89 -3.97 23.78
C ARG A 221 31.27 -3.33 23.74
N VAL A 222 32.28 -4.10 24.15
CA VAL A 222 33.69 -3.75 23.97
C VAL A 222 34.42 -4.95 23.39
N ALA A 223 35.03 -4.75 22.22
CA ALA A 223 35.88 -5.75 21.59
C ALA A 223 37.36 -5.51 21.93
N HIS A 224 38.07 -6.59 22.26
CA HIS A 224 39.52 -6.60 22.40
C HIS A 224 40.11 -7.67 21.49
N THR A 225 41.31 -7.44 20.97
CA THR A 225 42.09 -8.47 20.29
C THR A 225 43.08 -9.07 21.28
N ILE A 226 42.99 -10.38 21.52
CA ILE A 226 43.82 -11.12 22.47
C ILE A 226 44.40 -12.34 21.74
N GLY A 227 45.73 -12.43 21.65
CA GLY A 227 46.39 -13.52 20.93
C GLY A 227 45.97 -13.62 19.44
N GLY A 228 45.64 -12.50 18.81
CA GLY A 228 45.15 -12.44 17.42
C GLY A 228 43.67 -12.75 17.22
N VAL A 229 42.95 -13.12 18.28
CA VAL A 229 41.50 -13.42 18.23
C VAL A 229 40.71 -12.25 18.81
N GLU A 230 39.64 -11.85 18.12
CA GLU A 230 38.70 -10.86 18.65
C GLU A 230 37.81 -11.49 19.71
N GLN A 231 37.72 -10.83 20.86
CA GLN A 231 36.83 -11.19 21.96
C GLN A 231 35.89 -10.03 22.25
N ILE A 232 34.59 -10.30 22.18
CA ILE A 232 33.53 -9.32 22.45
C ILE A 232 33.03 -9.54 23.87
N THR A 233 33.09 -8.47 24.67
CA THR A 233 32.51 -8.42 26.01
C THR A 233 31.24 -7.58 25.96
N GLU A 234 30.14 -8.15 26.43
CA GLU A 234 28.92 -7.39 26.72
C GLU A 234 29.17 -6.57 27.98
N ALA A 235 29.09 -5.25 27.87
CA ALA A 235 29.43 -4.34 28.95
C ALA A 235 28.19 -3.55 29.34
N SER A 236 27.96 -3.37 30.63
CA SER A 236 26.93 -2.45 31.12
C SER A 236 27.20 -1.01 30.69
N ALA A 237 26.13 -0.22 30.60
CA ALA A 237 26.19 1.19 30.24
C ALA A 237 27.07 2.02 31.20
N GLY A 238 27.27 1.59 32.45
CA GLY A 238 28.09 2.30 33.44
C GLY A 238 29.58 2.43 33.08
N TYR A 239 30.07 1.60 32.14
CA TYR A 239 31.43 1.73 31.59
C TYR A 239 31.56 2.90 30.60
N PHE A 240 30.46 3.38 30.04
CA PHE A 240 30.45 4.37 28.97
C PHE A 240 30.09 5.75 29.49
N THR A 241 30.53 6.77 28.76
CA THR A 241 30.01 8.14 28.86
C THR A 241 29.16 8.41 27.63
N PHE A 242 27.90 8.76 27.84
CA PHE A 242 26.97 9.04 26.74
C PHE A 242 26.83 10.54 26.50
N ALA A 243 26.58 10.91 25.26
CA ALA A 243 26.31 12.27 24.86
C ALA A 243 25.09 12.33 23.94
N SER A 244 24.23 13.32 24.18
CA SER A 244 23.10 13.65 23.32
C SER A 244 23.47 14.83 22.44
N SER A 245 23.20 14.75 21.13
CA SER A 245 23.42 15.87 20.22
C SER A 245 22.46 17.05 20.49
N ASN A 246 21.33 16.80 21.15
CA ASN A 246 20.36 17.82 21.55
C ASN A 246 19.65 17.44 22.87
N ALA A 247 20.10 18.01 23.98
CA ALA A 247 19.54 17.77 25.31
C ALA A 247 18.10 18.29 25.50
N ALA A 248 17.65 19.26 24.68
CA ALA A 248 16.27 19.72 24.70
C ALA A 248 15.30 18.70 24.07
N VAL A 249 15.83 17.75 23.29
CA VAL A 249 15.08 16.65 22.68
C VAL A 249 15.18 15.37 23.50
N ALA A 250 16.40 15.01 23.92
CA ALA A 250 16.64 13.80 24.70
C ALA A 250 17.85 13.96 25.62
N THR A 251 17.75 13.48 26.85
CA THR A 251 18.87 13.36 27.79
C THR A 251 19.23 11.90 28.00
N VAL A 252 20.48 11.62 28.37
CA VAL A 252 20.94 10.27 28.70
C VAL A 252 21.67 10.30 30.03
N SER A 253 21.27 9.42 30.96
CA SER A 253 21.88 9.33 32.28
C SER A 253 23.25 8.64 32.22
N ALA A 254 24.00 8.72 33.32
CA ALA A 254 25.25 7.96 33.48
C ALA A 254 25.06 6.44 33.47
N THR A 255 23.84 5.95 33.70
CA THR A 255 23.48 4.53 33.62
C THR A 255 22.91 4.14 32.25
N GLY A 256 22.94 5.04 31.26
CA GLY A 256 22.45 4.79 29.90
C GLY A 256 20.93 4.90 29.74
N ALA A 257 20.19 5.39 30.73
CA ALA A 257 18.76 5.63 30.59
C ALA A 257 18.52 6.89 29.74
N ILE A 258 17.86 6.74 28.59
CA ILE A 258 17.52 7.85 27.71
C ILE A 258 16.13 8.36 28.09
N THR A 259 15.99 9.65 28.35
CA THR A 259 14.70 10.31 28.60
C THR A 259 14.38 11.27 27.46
N THR A 260 13.21 11.16 26.87
CA THR A 260 12.73 12.09 25.85
C THR A 260 12.17 13.36 26.51
N VAL A 261 12.60 14.53 26.06
CA VAL A 261 12.35 15.83 26.73
C VAL A 261 11.45 16.73 25.89
N GLY A 262 11.71 16.83 24.60
CA GLY A 262 10.99 17.73 23.69
C GLY A 262 10.96 17.17 22.28
N VAL A 263 10.03 17.65 21.45
CA VAL A 263 9.86 17.18 20.06
C VAL A 263 11.09 17.51 19.22
N GLY A 264 11.54 16.57 18.39
CA GLY A 264 12.66 16.76 17.48
C GLY A 264 13.45 15.48 17.26
N THR A 265 14.71 15.64 16.89
CA THR A 265 15.65 14.51 16.71
C THR A 265 16.90 14.77 17.53
N SER A 266 17.38 13.74 18.23
CA SER A 266 18.69 13.74 18.89
C SER A 266 19.42 12.43 18.61
N THR A 267 20.74 12.50 18.47
CA THR A 267 21.60 11.34 18.32
C THR A 267 22.34 11.10 19.64
N ILE A 268 22.19 9.89 20.19
CA ILE A 268 22.93 9.44 21.36
C ILE A 268 24.18 8.69 20.89
N THR A 269 25.33 9.16 21.36
CA THR A 269 26.65 8.58 21.12
C THR A 269 27.28 8.16 22.45
N ALA A 270 28.32 7.33 22.40
CA ALA A 270 29.02 6.88 23.60
C ALA A 270 30.54 6.93 23.43
N LYS A 271 31.26 7.05 24.55
CA LYS A 271 32.70 6.84 24.66
C LYS A 271 33.02 5.87 25.79
N LEU A 272 34.07 5.09 25.61
CA LEU A 272 34.70 4.27 26.65
C LEU A 272 36.01 4.96 27.05
N GLY A 273 35.98 5.69 28.17
CA GLY A 273 37.05 6.65 28.48
C GLY A 273 37.15 7.69 27.36
N GLU A 274 38.33 7.81 26.75
CA GLU A 274 38.56 8.72 25.61
C GLU A 274 38.22 8.09 24.24
N THR A 275 38.05 6.77 24.17
CA THR A 275 37.80 6.06 22.91
C THR A 275 36.34 6.19 22.50
N THR A 276 36.08 6.70 21.31
CA THR A 276 34.71 6.83 20.78
C THR A 276 34.15 5.46 20.41
N ALA A 277 32.93 5.17 20.86
CA ALA A 277 32.21 3.96 20.48
C ALA A 277 31.69 4.07 19.04
N THR A 278 31.73 2.97 18.29
CA THR A 278 31.04 2.88 17.01
C THR A 278 29.53 2.72 17.23
N GLY A 279 28.74 3.14 16.25
CA GLY A 279 27.27 3.13 16.33
C GLY A 279 26.67 4.38 16.98
N ALA A 280 25.36 4.52 16.83
CA ALA A 280 24.60 5.67 17.34
C ALA A 280 23.10 5.35 17.40
N ILE A 281 22.42 5.85 18.42
CA ILE A 281 20.95 5.78 18.50
C ILE A 281 20.39 7.11 18.04
N THR A 282 19.64 7.11 16.93
CA THR A 282 18.90 8.28 16.47
C THR A 282 17.50 8.24 17.07
N LEU A 283 17.23 9.15 18.00
CA LEU A 283 15.95 9.25 18.67
C LEU A 283 15.12 10.36 18.02
N ARG A 284 13.97 10.00 17.48
CA ARG A 284 12.94 10.94 17.03
C ARG A 284 11.85 11.02 18.08
N THR A 285 11.64 12.19 18.65
CA THR A 285 10.64 12.41 19.69
C THR A 285 9.42 13.10 19.10
N GLN A 286 8.24 12.65 19.49
CA GLN A 286 6.94 13.18 19.06
C GLN A 286 6.02 13.39 20.27
N THR A 287 4.90 14.07 20.08
CA THR A 287 3.82 14.12 21.06
C THR A 287 2.64 13.30 20.56
N ALA A 288 1.88 12.74 21.50
CA ALA A 288 0.56 12.19 21.23
C ALA A 288 -0.32 13.19 20.44
N PRO A 289 -1.32 12.71 19.68
CA PRO A 289 -2.24 13.60 18.97
C PRO A 289 -2.88 14.60 19.94
N SER A 290 -2.87 15.88 19.57
CA SER A 290 -3.46 16.94 20.41
C SER A 290 -4.97 17.10 20.23
N ALA A 291 -5.52 16.55 19.13
CA ALA A 291 -6.93 16.54 18.81
C ALA A 291 -7.42 15.10 18.60
N ALA A 292 -8.69 14.86 18.92
CA ALA A 292 -9.37 13.59 18.67
C ALA A 292 -9.41 13.26 17.16
N ALA A 293 -9.62 11.99 16.83
CA ALA A 293 -9.95 11.61 15.46
C ALA A 293 -11.23 12.33 14.98
N PRO A 294 -11.38 12.57 13.66
CA PRO A 294 -12.59 13.16 13.10
C PRO A 294 -13.86 12.41 13.52
N THR A 295 -14.95 13.13 13.83
CA THR A 295 -16.21 12.48 14.19
C THR A 295 -16.86 11.87 12.93
N PRO A 296 -17.20 10.56 12.93
CA PRO A 296 -17.88 9.95 11.80
C PRO A 296 -19.23 10.61 11.48
N THR A 297 -19.58 10.67 10.19
CA THR A 297 -20.80 11.35 9.69
C THR A 297 -21.77 10.41 8.97
N ARG A 298 -21.47 9.10 8.90
CA ARG A 298 -22.35 8.12 8.24
C ARG A 298 -23.63 7.94 9.08
N ALA A 299 -24.75 7.66 8.41
CA ALA A 299 -25.99 7.35 9.12
C ALA A 299 -25.81 6.04 9.90
N ALA A 300 -26.21 6.00 11.17
CA ALA A 300 -26.02 4.83 12.04
C ALA A 300 -26.67 3.54 11.49
N ALA A 301 -27.75 3.66 10.70
CA ALA A 301 -28.41 2.53 10.04
C ALA A 301 -27.57 1.85 8.93
N ASP A 302 -26.50 2.52 8.49
CA ASP A 302 -25.62 2.08 7.41
C ASP A 302 -24.24 1.61 7.91
N VAL A 303 -24.09 1.49 9.24
CA VAL A 303 -22.81 1.23 9.90
C VAL A 303 -22.88 -0.01 10.79
N VAL A 304 -21.82 -0.82 10.77
CA VAL A 304 -21.52 -1.83 11.80
C VAL A 304 -20.19 -1.44 12.46
N SER A 305 -20.26 -0.93 13.68
CA SER A 305 -19.11 -0.35 14.39
C SER A 305 -18.43 -1.35 15.31
N LEU A 306 -17.11 -1.50 15.20
CA LEU A 306 -16.28 -2.24 16.15
C LEU A 306 -15.79 -1.33 17.29
N PHE A 307 -15.41 -0.08 16.96
CA PHE A 307 -14.93 0.90 17.92
C PHE A 307 -15.17 2.32 17.42
N SER A 308 -16.09 3.05 18.06
CA SER A 308 -16.30 4.47 17.83
C SER A 308 -17.11 5.06 18.98
N ASN A 309 -16.88 6.32 19.30
CA ASN A 309 -17.73 7.08 20.21
C ASN A 309 -19.03 7.58 19.55
N ALA A 310 -19.13 7.56 18.22
CA ALA A 310 -20.28 8.07 17.47
C ALA A 310 -21.39 7.02 17.23
N TYR A 311 -21.08 5.73 17.37
CA TYR A 311 -22.00 4.63 17.07
C TYR A 311 -22.08 3.62 18.21
N THR A 312 -23.16 2.84 18.23
CA THR A 312 -23.24 1.64 19.09
C THR A 312 -22.31 0.58 18.55
N ASN A 313 -21.32 0.17 19.35
CA ASN A 313 -20.35 -0.84 18.95
C ASN A 313 -20.89 -2.27 19.14
N VAL A 314 -20.58 -3.16 18.20
CA VAL A 314 -20.73 -4.60 18.41
C VAL A 314 -19.62 -5.09 19.36
N PRO A 315 -19.84 -6.20 20.09
CA PRO A 315 -18.82 -6.75 20.99
C PRO A 315 -17.54 -7.14 20.24
N VAL A 316 -16.39 -6.74 20.81
CA VAL A 316 -15.05 -7.20 20.41
C VAL A 316 -14.46 -7.92 21.62
N ASP A 317 -14.01 -9.16 21.43
CA ASP A 317 -13.52 -10.03 22.50
C ASP A 317 -12.19 -9.53 23.07
N THR A 318 -11.28 -9.09 22.18
CA THR A 318 -10.01 -8.44 22.56
C THR A 318 -9.52 -7.50 21.47
N TRP A 319 -8.77 -6.47 21.87
CA TRP A 319 -8.03 -5.57 20.97
C TRP A 319 -6.52 -5.90 20.92
N SER A 320 -6.09 -6.89 21.69
CA SER A 320 -4.74 -7.47 21.62
C SER A 320 -4.83 -8.97 21.91
N ALA A 321 -4.62 -9.78 20.89
CA ALA A 321 -4.69 -11.24 20.98
C ALA A 321 -3.37 -11.81 21.53
N SER A 322 -3.42 -12.98 22.17
CA SER A 322 -2.23 -13.57 22.83
C SER A 322 -1.05 -13.89 21.90
N PHE A 323 -1.30 -13.97 20.60
CA PHE A 323 -0.28 -14.22 19.59
C PHE A 323 0.29 -12.94 18.96
N ASP A 324 -0.25 -11.77 19.30
CA ASP A 324 0.19 -10.51 18.73
C ASP A 324 1.48 -9.98 19.35
N GLN A 325 2.03 -8.92 18.74
CA GLN A 325 3.29 -8.28 19.14
C GLN A 325 3.07 -6.78 19.19
N ALA A 326 2.27 -6.35 20.16
CA ALA A 326 2.03 -4.96 20.50
C ALA A 326 1.51 -4.86 21.94
N ASP A 327 1.74 -3.72 22.60
CA ASP A 327 0.99 -3.36 23.80
C ASP A 327 -0.18 -2.46 23.40
N VAL A 328 -1.35 -2.66 23.98
CA VAL A 328 -2.53 -1.80 23.77
C VAL A 328 -2.96 -1.14 25.07
N ALA A 329 -3.31 0.14 24.99
CA ALA A 329 -3.90 0.89 26.08
C ALA A 329 -5.06 1.75 25.58
N ASP A 330 -6.07 1.94 26.43
CA ASP A 330 -7.16 2.89 26.17
C ASP A 330 -6.75 4.26 26.72
N VAL A 331 -6.78 5.27 25.86
CA VAL A 331 -6.47 6.65 26.20
C VAL A 331 -7.65 7.56 25.85
N GLN A 332 -7.64 8.78 26.40
CA GLN A 332 -8.59 9.82 26.06
C GLN A 332 -7.87 10.96 25.34
N ILE A 333 -8.30 11.27 24.12
CA ILE A 333 -7.77 12.41 23.35
C ILE A 333 -8.92 13.37 23.09
N GLY A 334 -8.88 14.57 23.67
CA GLY A 334 -9.97 15.53 23.55
C GLY A 334 -11.34 15.01 24.06
N GLY A 335 -11.34 14.06 25.01
CA GLY A 335 -12.56 13.39 25.50
C GLY A 335 -13.11 12.28 24.60
N ASN A 336 -12.41 11.94 23.51
CA ASN A 336 -12.70 10.78 22.68
C ASN A 336 -11.86 9.57 23.15
N ALA A 337 -12.47 8.39 23.21
CA ALA A 337 -11.77 7.17 23.56
C ALA A 337 -10.96 6.68 22.35
N THR A 338 -9.69 6.37 22.56
CA THR A 338 -8.78 6.02 21.47
C THR A 338 -7.91 4.83 21.90
N LYS A 339 -7.72 3.87 21.01
CA LYS A 339 -6.76 2.78 21.22
C LYS A 339 -5.35 3.28 20.93
N ARG A 340 -4.42 3.10 21.86
CA ARG A 340 -3.00 3.41 21.68
C ARG A 340 -2.21 2.11 21.66
N TYR A 341 -1.62 1.80 20.51
CA TYR A 341 -0.68 0.70 20.35
C TYR A 341 0.75 1.19 20.52
N THR A 342 1.58 0.49 21.30
CA THR A 342 3.03 0.67 21.40
C THR A 342 3.76 -0.64 21.12
N ASN A 343 5.04 -0.57 20.75
CA ASN A 343 5.83 -1.73 20.31
C ASN A 343 5.17 -2.51 19.16
N LEU A 344 4.37 -1.83 18.32
CA LEU A 344 3.56 -2.45 17.27
C LEU A 344 4.47 -3.07 16.20
N THR A 345 4.50 -4.40 16.16
CA THR A 345 4.94 -5.18 14.98
C THR A 345 3.71 -5.65 14.22
N PHE A 346 2.76 -6.24 14.97
CA PHE A 346 1.38 -6.45 14.55
C PHE A 346 0.48 -6.58 15.78
N ALA A 347 -0.77 -6.15 15.66
CA ALA A 347 -1.80 -6.27 16.69
C ALA A 347 -3.02 -6.96 16.09
N ALA A 348 -3.71 -7.80 16.87
CA ALA A 348 -4.92 -8.47 16.41
C ALA A 348 -6.09 -8.16 17.34
N ALA A 349 -7.14 -7.58 16.76
CA ALA A 349 -8.46 -7.51 17.40
C ALA A 349 -9.29 -8.72 16.98
N GLU A 350 -9.87 -9.41 17.96
CA GLU A 350 -10.71 -10.59 17.75
C GLU A 350 -12.15 -10.32 18.18
N PHE A 351 -13.09 -10.72 17.33
CA PHE A 351 -14.54 -10.67 17.55
C PHE A 351 -15.13 -12.01 17.11
N ILE A 352 -14.53 -13.09 17.62
CA ILE A 352 -14.86 -14.49 17.32
C ILE A 352 -16.19 -14.88 17.97
N GLY A 353 -16.46 -14.36 19.17
CA GLY A 353 -17.69 -14.59 19.94
C GLY A 353 -18.90 -13.92 19.30
N THR A 354 -18.72 -12.73 18.71
CA THR A 354 -19.76 -12.02 17.92
C THR A 354 -19.21 -11.62 16.55
N LYS A 355 -19.13 -12.60 15.64
CA LYS A 355 -18.61 -12.36 14.28
C LYS A 355 -19.45 -11.32 13.53
N VAL A 356 -18.76 -10.57 12.68
CA VAL A 356 -19.37 -9.50 11.89
C VAL A 356 -19.81 -10.04 10.53
N ASN A 357 -21.09 -9.86 10.23
CA ASN A 357 -21.62 -10.01 8.88
C ASN A 357 -21.55 -8.67 8.13
N ALA A 358 -20.56 -8.53 7.25
CA ALA A 358 -20.33 -7.36 6.41
C ALA A 358 -20.76 -7.60 4.94
N THR A 359 -21.63 -8.57 4.67
CA THR A 359 -22.05 -8.89 3.28
C THR A 359 -22.74 -7.72 2.58
N ALA A 360 -23.54 -6.94 3.31
CA ALA A 360 -24.22 -5.75 2.80
C ALA A 360 -23.34 -4.49 2.81
N MET A 361 -22.14 -4.55 3.38
CA MET A 361 -21.23 -3.41 3.50
C MET A 361 -20.35 -3.29 2.26
N THR A 362 -19.83 -2.08 2.06
CA THR A 362 -19.01 -1.74 0.88
C THR A 362 -17.58 -1.38 1.25
N HIS A 363 -17.36 -0.86 2.46
CA HIS A 363 -16.08 -0.33 2.91
C HIS A 363 -15.82 -0.69 4.37
N LEU A 364 -14.53 -0.80 4.72
CA LEU A 364 -14.02 -0.69 6.09
C LEU A 364 -13.48 0.72 6.28
N HIS A 365 -13.87 1.39 7.34
CA HIS A 365 -13.34 2.67 7.78
C HIS A 365 -12.49 2.50 9.05
N LEU A 366 -11.40 3.25 9.12
CA LEU A 366 -10.60 3.44 10.34
C LEU A 366 -9.95 4.83 10.34
N ASP A 367 -9.87 5.45 11.51
CA ASP A 367 -9.03 6.62 11.73
C ASP A 367 -7.72 6.18 12.40
N VAL A 368 -6.59 6.48 11.78
CA VAL A 368 -5.27 6.09 12.29
C VAL A 368 -4.30 7.27 12.33
N TYR A 369 -3.64 7.45 13.47
CA TYR A 369 -2.54 8.40 13.62
C TYR A 369 -1.22 7.64 13.75
N VAL A 370 -0.28 7.91 12.87
CA VAL A 370 1.03 7.25 12.81
C VAL A 370 2.17 8.28 12.91
N TYR A 371 3.30 7.93 13.52
CA TYR A 371 4.49 8.79 13.52
C TYR A 371 5.40 8.56 12.30
N ASP A 372 5.34 7.35 11.73
CA ASP A 372 5.99 6.95 10.49
C ASP A 372 4.93 6.49 9.49
N ALA A 373 4.92 7.12 8.32
CA ALA A 373 3.96 6.86 7.26
C ALA A 373 4.46 5.91 6.17
N ALA A 374 5.60 5.22 6.35
CA ALA A 374 6.12 4.30 5.34
C ALA A 374 5.11 3.19 4.97
N SER A 375 4.41 2.60 5.95
CA SER A 375 3.26 1.72 5.70
C SER A 375 2.36 1.55 6.91
N PHE A 376 1.06 1.39 6.67
CA PHE A 376 0.09 0.84 7.61
C PHE A 376 -0.74 -0.20 6.88
N ARG A 377 -0.87 -1.41 7.43
CA ARG A 377 -1.50 -2.55 6.76
C ARG A 377 -2.63 -3.08 7.62
N VAL A 378 -3.70 -3.46 6.94
CA VAL A 378 -4.93 -3.94 7.54
C VAL A 378 -5.28 -5.27 6.90
N LYS A 379 -5.41 -6.30 7.73
CA LYS A 379 -5.82 -7.63 7.30
C LYS A 379 -7.14 -8.00 7.95
N LEU A 380 -8.03 -8.57 7.13
CA LEU A 380 -9.31 -9.12 7.57
C LEU A 380 -9.30 -10.63 7.41
N VAL A 381 -9.93 -11.34 8.35
CA VAL A 381 -10.08 -12.80 8.33
C VAL A 381 -11.55 -13.16 8.52
N ASP A 382 -12.09 -13.96 7.60
CA ASP A 382 -13.43 -14.58 7.65
C ASP A 382 -13.26 -16.09 7.91
N PHE A 383 -13.92 -16.62 8.94
CA PHE A 383 -13.82 -18.04 9.35
C PHE A 383 -14.72 -18.99 8.52
N GLY A 384 -15.13 -18.55 7.32
CA GLY A 384 -15.90 -19.36 6.40
C GLY A 384 -17.28 -19.80 6.95
N PRO A 385 -18.04 -20.58 6.16
CA PRO A 385 -19.34 -21.09 6.57
C PRO A 385 -19.31 -22.01 7.81
N ASN A 386 -18.22 -22.72 8.08
CA ASN A 386 -18.14 -23.61 9.25
C ASN A 386 -17.96 -22.85 10.58
N ASN A 387 -17.63 -21.56 10.51
CA ASN A 387 -17.52 -20.64 11.65
C ASN A 387 -16.34 -20.94 12.61
N VAL A 388 -15.32 -21.66 12.14
CA VAL A 388 -14.18 -22.18 12.91
C VAL A 388 -12.86 -21.91 12.20
N PHE A 389 -11.92 -21.26 12.91
CA PHE A 389 -10.57 -21.03 12.39
C PHE A 389 -9.84 -22.34 12.06
N GLY A 390 -9.13 -22.36 10.94
CA GLY A 390 -8.34 -23.48 10.46
C GLY A 390 -9.17 -24.62 9.86
N GLY A 391 -10.46 -24.41 9.60
CA GLY A 391 -11.36 -25.42 9.06
C GLY A 391 -11.27 -25.67 7.55
N GLY A 392 -10.38 -24.94 6.85
CA GLY A 392 -10.11 -25.10 5.41
C GLY A 392 -11.00 -24.25 4.49
N ASP A 393 -11.95 -23.51 5.03
CA ASP A 393 -12.84 -22.58 4.34
C ASP A 393 -12.65 -21.11 4.75
N ASP A 394 -11.66 -20.84 5.61
CA ASP A 394 -11.22 -19.49 5.98
C ASP A 394 -10.78 -18.71 4.73
N SER A 395 -11.02 -17.41 4.76
CA SER A 395 -10.48 -16.51 3.74
C SER A 395 -9.95 -15.22 4.38
N GLU A 396 -8.86 -14.71 3.82
CA GLU A 396 -8.16 -13.56 4.38
C GLU A 396 -7.45 -12.77 3.29
N HIS A 397 -7.26 -11.48 3.56
CA HIS A 397 -6.42 -10.64 2.72
C HIS A 397 -5.88 -9.46 3.52
N GLU A 398 -4.68 -9.03 3.17
CA GLU A 398 -4.04 -7.84 3.73
C GLU A 398 -4.00 -6.73 2.68
N VAL A 399 -4.38 -5.52 3.07
CA VAL A 399 -4.28 -4.31 2.26
C VAL A 399 -3.26 -3.37 2.90
N ALA A 400 -2.35 -2.84 2.09
CA ALA A 400 -1.35 -1.86 2.53
C ALA A 400 -1.75 -0.45 2.13
N ILE A 401 -1.66 0.46 3.10
CA ILE A 401 -1.81 1.91 2.96
C ILE A 401 -0.42 2.52 3.09
N THR A 402 -0.02 3.32 2.10
CA THR A 402 1.33 3.86 1.97
C THR A 402 1.25 5.35 1.56
N PRO A 403 2.39 6.07 1.49
CA PRO A 403 2.39 7.45 0.96
C PRO A 403 1.94 7.55 -0.50
N GLY A 404 1.93 6.43 -1.26
CA GLY A 404 1.43 6.37 -2.63
C GLY A 404 -0.05 5.98 -2.76
N SER A 405 -0.74 5.69 -1.65
CA SER A 405 -2.18 5.38 -1.64
C SER A 405 -3.02 6.64 -1.90
N THR A 406 -4.31 6.47 -2.18
CA THR A 406 -5.27 7.58 -2.33
C THR A 406 -6.45 7.37 -1.37
N PRO A 407 -6.57 8.18 -0.30
CA PRO A 407 -5.65 9.23 0.14
C PRO A 407 -4.28 8.67 0.61
N PRO A 408 -3.21 9.48 0.58
CA PRO A 408 -1.89 9.04 1.03
C PRO A 408 -1.83 8.91 2.54
N LEU A 409 -1.03 7.96 3.04
CA LEU A 409 -0.70 7.89 4.47
C LEU A 409 0.21 9.06 4.85
N VAL A 410 -0.17 9.84 5.86
CA VAL A 410 0.53 11.02 6.33
C VAL A 410 0.95 10.85 7.79
N ALA A 411 2.23 11.13 8.08
CA ALA A 411 2.78 11.04 9.41
C ALA A 411 2.40 12.26 10.26
N ASN A 412 2.21 12.05 11.57
CA ASN A 412 1.85 13.07 12.56
C ASN A 412 0.51 13.77 12.25
N ALA A 413 -0.44 13.02 11.69
CA ALA A 413 -1.80 13.46 11.41
C ALA A 413 -2.77 12.28 11.51
N TRP A 414 -4.06 12.57 11.74
CA TRP A 414 -5.12 11.58 11.62
C TRP A 414 -5.37 11.27 10.14
N ASN A 415 -5.35 9.98 9.81
CA ASN A 415 -5.65 9.46 8.49
C ASN A 415 -6.99 8.75 8.55
N SER A 416 -8.02 9.34 7.97
CA SER A 416 -9.32 8.70 7.76
C SER A 416 -9.26 7.83 6.52
N ILE A 417 -9.23 6.51 6.71
CA ILE A 417 -9.00 5.55 5.64
C ILE A 417 -10.29 4.78 5.38
N ASP A 418 -10.87 5.01 4.21
CA ASP A 418 -11.95 4.19 3.66
C ASP A 418 -11.34 3.14 2.71
N ILE A 419 -11.32 1.87 3.14
CA ILE A 419 -10.83 0.75 2.33
C ILE A 419 -12.03 0.04 1.68
N PRO A 420 -12.18 0.07 0.34
CA PRO A 420 -13.20 -0.73 -0.33
C PRO A 420 -13.04 -2.21 0.02
N LEU A 421 -14.13 -2.88 0.41
CA LEU A 421 -14.08 -4.31 0.74
C LEU A 421 -13.73 -5.17 -0.48
N SER A 422 -13.83 -4.63 -1.70
CA SER A 422 -13.33 -5.26 -2.93
C SER A 422 -11.80 -5.28 -3.04
N SER A 423 -11.08 -4.45 -2.31
CA SER A 423 -9.61 -4.43 -2.28
C SER A 423 -9.03 -5.63 -1.54
N PHE A 424 -9.83 -6.32 -0.72
CA PHE A 424 -9.46 -7.54 -0.03
C PHE A 424 -9.63 -8.75 -0.95
N THR A 425 -8.82 -8.86 -2.00
CA THR A 425 -9.05 -9.81 -3.11
C THR A 425 -9.02 -11.29 -2.70
N GLY A 426 -8.30 -11.64 -1.62
CA GLY A 426 -8.29 -12.98 -1.01
C GLY A 426 -9.45 -13.25 -0.05
N LEU A 427 -10.23 -12.23 0.33
CA LEU A 427 -11.35 -12.34 1.25
C LEU A 427 -12.61 -12.75 0.46
N THR A 428 -12.70 -14.05 0.15
CA THR A 428 -13.76 -14.61 -0.70
C THR A 428 -15.17 -14.53 -0.10
N ARG A 429 -15.27 -14.33 1.22
CA ARG A 429 -16.52 -14.21 1.98
C ARG A 429 -16.42 -13.11 3.03
N ARG A 430 -17.57 -12.59 3.46
CA ARG A 430 -17.69 -11.49 4.45
C ARG A 430 -18.84 -11.69 5.44
N ALA A 431 -19.32 -12.93 5.59
CA ALA A 431 -20.47 -13.23 6.43
C ALA A 431 -20.06 -13.50 7.88
N ASN A 432 -18.82 -13.94 8.09
CA ASN A 432 -18.27 -14.42 9.35
C ASN A 432 -16.89 -13.81 9.61
N LEU A 433 -16.76 -12.49 9.44
CA LEU A 433 -15.53 -11.79 9.80
C LEU A 433 -15.29 -11.96 11.30
N ALA A 434 -14.08 -12.35 11.66
CA ALA A 434 -13.73 -12.72 13.03
C ALA A 434 -12.51 -11.97 13.58
N GLN A 435 -11.64 -11.47 12.70
CA GLN A 435 -10.41 -10.80 13.11
C GLN A 435 -10.10 -9.59 12.23
N LEU A 436 -9.50 -8.58 12.88
CA LEU A 436 -8.88 -7.42 12.27
C LEU A 436 -7.43 -7.36 12.75
N ILE A 437 -6.47 -7.50 11.84
CA ILE A 437 -5.04 -7.47 12.16
C ILE A 437 -4.43 -6.20 11.59
N LEU A 438 -3.70 -5.48 12.43
CA LEU A 438 -3.10 -4.18 12.15
C LEU A 438 -1.58 -4.30 12.21
N LEU A 439 -0.90 -3.80 11.19
CA LEU A 439 0.56 -3.75 11.13
C LEU A 439 0.99 -2.36 10.66
N GLY A 440 2.15 -1.88 11.05
CA GLY A 440 2.64 -0.59 10.59
C GLY A 440 4.14 -0.43 10.72
N SER A 441 4.71 0.52 9.99
CA SER A 441 6.09 0.96 10.17
C SER A 441 6.28 1.76 11.46
N SER A 442 5.21 2.38 11.95
CA SER A 442 5.20 3.11 13.22
C SER A 442 5.02 2.14 14.38
N ALA A 443 6.02 2.05 15.27
CA ALA A 443 5.94 1.25 16.50
C ALA A 443 4.90 1.81 17.50
N THR A 444 4.45 3.05 17.32
CA THR A 444 3.33 3.65 18.07
C THR A 444 2.26 4.14 17.11
N VAL A 445 1.01 3.75 17.36
CA VAL A 445 -0.15 4.10 16.55
C VAL A 445 -1.33 4.41 17.46
N TYR A 446 -2.11 5.42 17.09
CA TYR A 446 -3.42 5.66 17.68
C TYR A 446 -4.50 5.26 16.68
N LEU A 447 -5.51 4.53 17.14
CA LEU A 447 -6.59 4.00 16.34
C LEU A 447 -7.94 4.41 16.96
N ASP A 448 -8.83 4.91 16.12
CA ASP A 448 -10.19 5.26 16.48
C ASP A 448 -11.13 4.94 15.30
N ASN A 449 -12.45 5.01 15.52
CA ASN A 449 -13.48 4.91 14.50
C ASN A 449 -13.32 3.72 13.54
N VAL A 450 -13.24 2.51 14.09
CA VAL A 450 -13.18 1.27 13.32
C VAL A 450 -14.60 0.76 13.04
N TYR A 451 -15.06 0.84 11.80
CA TYR A 451 -16.40 0.39 11.42
C TYR A 451 -16.53 -0.01 9.95
N PHE A 452 -17.45 -0.91 9.64
CA PHE A 452 -17.87 -1.20 8.28
C PHE A 452 -19.07 -0.33 7.90
N TYR A 453 -19.14 0.12 6.65
CA TYR A 453 -20.31 0.85 6.17
C TYR A 453 -20.72 0.49 4.74
N LYS A 454 -21.99 0.73 4.44
CA LYS A 454 -22.53 0.69 3.08
C LYS A 454 -22.72 2.12 2.56
N THR A 455 -22.33 2.36 1.31
CA THR A 455 -22.77 3.58 0.62
C THR A 455 -24.24 3.42 0.27
N ALA A 456 -25.03 4.50 0.39
CA ALA A 456 -26.38 4.49 -0.15
C ALA A 456 -26.32 4.17 -1.64
N ALA A 457 -27.16 3.24 -2.11
CA ALA A 457 -27.40 3.12 -3.54
C ALA A 457 -27.85 4.52 -4.04
N PRO A 458 -27.38 4.96 -5.23
CA PRO A 458 -27.90 6.19 -5.82
C PRO A 458 -29.43 6.15 -5.78
N PRO A 459 -30.13 7.25 -5.43
CA PRO A 459 -31.58 7.26 -5.52
C PRO A 459 -31.96 6.82 -6.93
N THR A 460 -32.81 5.80 -7.04
CA THR A 460 -33.33 5.32 -8.33
C THR A 460 -33.94 6.52 -9.04
N PRO A 461 -33.40 6.95 -10.20
CA PRO A 461 -33.99 8.04 -10.96
C PRO A 461 -35.44 7.68 -11.29
N ASN A 462 -36.37 8.63 -11.17
CA ASN A 462 -37.79 8.40 -11.46
C ASN A 462 -38.14 8.57 -12.95
N ALA A 463 -37.30 9.30 -13.70
CA ALA A 463 -37.42 9.54 -15.14
C ALA A 463 -36.04 9.88 -15.75
N PRO A 464 -35.83 9.70 -17.07
CA PRO A 464 -34.64 10.20 -17.74
C PRO A 464 -34.67 11.74 -17.79
N THR A 465 -33.51 12.38 -17.62
CA THR A 465 -33.37 13.84 -17.70
C THR A 465 -32.70 14.31 -19.00
N VAL A 466 -32.13 13.37 -19.76
CA VAL A 466 -31.48 13.60 -21.06
C VAL A 466 -32.24 12.77 -22.10
N ALA A 467 -32.42 13.29 -23.31
CA ALA A 467 -33.06 12.60 -24.42
C ALA A 467 -32.28 11.33 -24.84
N ALA A 468 -32.92 10.44 -25.59
CA ALA A 468 -32.24 9.31 -26.20
C ALA A 468 -31.20 9.80 -27.25
N PRO A 469 -30.17 9.00 -27.57
CA PRO A 469 -29.23 9.36 -28.64
C PRO A 469 -29.94 9.60 -29.97
N THR A 470 -29.67 10.73 -30.63
CA THR A 470 -30.28 11.04 -31.94
C THR A 470 -29.77 10.07 -33.02
N PRO A 471 -30.65 9.34 -33.73
CA PRO A 471 -30.24 8.45 -34.81
C PRO A 471 -29.51 9.17 -35.95
N THR A 472 -28.50 8.50 -36.53
CA THR A 472 -27.63 9.08 -37.59
C THR A 472 -27.67 8.32 -38.92
N ARG A 473 -28.54 7.32 -39.05
CA ARG A 473 -28.65 6.53 -40.29
C ARG A 473 -29.26 7.39 -41.41
N ALA A 474 -28.88 7.10 -42.66
CA ALA A 474 -29.51 7.76 -43.79
C ALA A 474 -31.00 7.40 -43.85
N SER A 475 -31.87 8.41 -43.97
CA SER A 475 -33.33 8.21 -43.98
C SER A 475 -33.82 7.26 -45.08
N ALA A 476 -33.09 7.14 -46.19
CA ALA A 476 -33.38 6.21 -47.28
C ALA A 476 -33.19 4.72 -46.90
N ASP A 477 -32.46 4.45 -45.81
CA ASP A 477 -32.14 3.11 -45.34
C ASP A 477 -32.92 2.72 -44.08
N VAL A 478 -33.88 3.55 -43.68
CA VAL A 478 -34.63 3.43 -42.43
C VAL A 478 -36.13 3.30 -42.70
N ILE A 479 -36.76 2.33 -42.04
CA ILE A 479 -38.21 2.27 -41.83
C ILE A 479 -38.48 2.63 -40.37
N SER A 480 -38.94 3.85 -40.12
CA SER A 480 -39.17 4.32 -38.75
C SER A 480 -40.61 4.10 -38.28
N LEU A 481 -40.76 3.54 -37.08
CA LEU A 481 -42.04 3.42 -36.36
C LEU A 481 -42.21 4.59 -35.37
N PHE A 482 -41.13 4.98 -34.70
CA PHE A 482 -41.11 6.09 -33.75
C PHE A 482 -39.71 6.69 -33.64
N SER A 483 -39.54 7.95 -34.03
CA SER A 483 -38.33 8.74 -33.82
C SER A 483 -38.60 10.19 -34.18
N ASN A 484 -37.95 11.13 -33.50
CA ASN A 484 -37.99 12.54 -33.87
C ASN A 484 -37.05 12.87 -35.05
N ALA A 485 -36.13 11.97 -35.40
CA ALA A 485 -35.14 12.16 -36.48
C ALA A 485 -35.64 11.74 -37.87
N TYR A 486 -36.70 10.92 -37.96
CA TYR A 486 -37.20 10.36 -39.21
C TYR A 486 -38.69 10.62 -39.42
N THR A 487 -39.15 10.46 -40.66
CA THR A 487 -40.59 10.40 -40.93
C THR A 487 -41.13 9.04 -40.51
N ASN A 488 -41.98 9.05 -39.47
CA ASN A 488 -42.57 7.84 -38.90
C ASN A 488 -43.69 7.31 -39.79
N ARG A 489 -43.75 5.98 -39.94
CA ARG A 489 -44.92 5.29 -40.50
C ARG A 489 -46.06 5.28 -39.49
N THR A 490 -47.28 5.08 -39.97
CA THR A 490 -48.44 4.88 -39.10
C THR A 490 -48.32 3.57 -38.34
N VAL A 491 -48.34 3.66 -37.02
CA VAL A 491 -48.54 2.54 -36.10
C VAL A 491 -49.98 2.60 -35.61
N GLY A 492 -50.70 1.49 -35.63
CA GLY A 492 -52.12 1.42 -35.27
C GLY A 492 -52.34 1.71 -33.78
N THR A 493 -51.58 1.05 -32.92
CA THR A 493 -51.52 1.36 -31.49
C THR A 493 -50.16 1.04 -30.88
N TRP A 494 -49.78 1.79 -29.84
CA TRP A 494 -48.61 1.55 -28.99
C TRP A 494 -48.96 0.80 -27.70
N SER A 495 -50.24 0.52 -27.48
CA SER A 495 -50.75 -0.36 -26.42
C SER A 495 -52.05 -0.99 -26.91
N ALA A 496 -52.06 -2.31 -27.05
CA ALA A 496 -53.16 -3.06 -27.61
C ALA A 496 -54.16 -3.45 -26.52
N ASP A 497 -55.45 -3.60 -26.86
CA ASP A 497 -56.51 -3.93 -25.88
C ASP A 497 -56.28 -5.24 -25.12
N TRP A 498 -55.40 -6.11 -25.62
CA TRP A 498 -55.02 -7.39 -25.02
C TRP A 498 -53.76 -7.33 -24.17
N ASP A 499 -53.10 -6.16 -24.08
CA ASP A 499 -51.88 -5.98 -23.31
C ASP A 499 -52.12 -5.68 -21.82
N ILE A 500 -51.04 -5.64 -21.04
CA ILE A 500 -51.06 -5.23 -19.64
C ILE A 500 -49.92 -4.22 -19.44
N ALA A 501 -50.14 -3.00 -19.93
CA ALA A 501 -49.28 -1.85 -19.70
C ALA A 501 -50.05 -0.53 -19.91
N ASP A 502 -49.75 0.51 -19.13
CA ASP A 502 -50.19 1.86 -19.45
C ASP A 502 -49.12 2.53 -20.32
N VAL A 503 -49.49 3.11 -21.46
CA VAL A 503 -48.58 3.90 -22.31
C VAL A 503 -48.94 5.39 -22.29
N ALA A 504 -47.93 6.25 -22.18
CA ALA A 504 -48.10 7.69 -22.29
C ALA A 504 -46.97 8.32 -23.12
N ASP A 505 -47.32 9.34 -23.89
CA ASP A 505 -46.34 10.18 -24.58
C ASP A 505 -45.81 11.22 -23.60
N VAL A 506 -44.50 11.25 -23.41
CA VAL A 506 -43.82 12.20 -22.55
C VAL A 506 -42.73 12.93 -23.32
N LYS A 507 -42.33 14.11 -22.84
CA LYS A 507 -41.15 14.80 -23.34
C LYS A 507 -39.98 14.64 -22.39
N VAL A 508 -38.85 14.22 -22.94
CA VAL A 508 -37.57 14.21 -22.23
C VAL A 508 -36.68 15.24 -22.89
N ALA A 509 -36.46 16.36 -22.20
CA ALA A 509 -36.03 17.61 -22.83
C ALA A 509 -36.96 18.02 -23.99
N ASN A 510 -36.51 17.90 -25.24
CA ASN A 510 -37.29 18.24 -26.43
C ASN A 510 -37.67 17.01 -27.29
N ASP A 511 -37.33 15.81 -26.83
CA ASP A 511 -37.55 14.56 -27.55
C ASP A 511 -38.85 13.90 -27.09
N ASP A 512 -39.62 13.35 -28.03
CA ASP A 512 -40.87 12.67 -27.73
C ASP A 512 -40.55 11.20 -27.41
N VAL A 513 -41.02 10.70 -26.26
CA VAL A 513 -40.67 9.37 -25.74
C VAL A 513 -41.94 8.62 -25.34
N LYS A 514 -42.03 7.32 -25.64
CA LYS A 514 -43.09 6.45 -25.12
C LYS A 514 -42.72 5.98 -23.71
N ARG A 515 -43.59 6.24 -22.73
CA ARG A 515 -43.41 5.75 -21.35
C ARG A 515 -44.45 4.68 -21.04
N TYR A 516 -43.98 3.48 -20.77
CA TYR A 516 -44.76 2.37 -20.24
C TYR A 516 -44.67 2.31 -18.72
N THR A 517 -45.80 2.11 -18.04
CA THR A 517 -45.90 1.87 -16.59
C THR A 517 -46.83 0.70 -16.28
N GLY A 518 -46.64 0.04 -15.14
CA GLY A 518 -47.44 -1.14 -14.78
C GLY A 518 -47.27 -2.32 -15.75
N MET A 519 -46.16 -2.33 -16.51
CA MET A 519 -45.95 -3.24 -17.62
C MET A 519 -45.72 -4.67 -17.13
N SER A 520 -46.51 -5.60 -17.63
CA SER A 520 -46.22 -7.04 -17.68
C SER A 520 -45.85 -7.43 -19.11
N PHE A 521 -46.67 -6.99 -20.07
CA PHE A 521 -46.36 -6.98 -21.49
C PHE A 521 -47.15 -5.88 -22.20
N ALA A 522 -46.55 -5.25 -23.21
CA ALA A 522 -47.12 -4.20 -24.03
C ALA A 522 -47.18 -4.66 -25.50
N GLY A 523 -48.33 -4.46 -26.12
CA GLY A 523 -48.58 -4.83 -27.52
C GLY A 523 -48.55 -3.61 -28.42
N ILE A 524 -47.60 -3.56 -29.35
CA ILE A 524 -47.52 -2.53 -30.38
C ILE A 524 -47.98 -3.13 -31.71
N GLU A 525 -49.06 -2.60 -32.28
CA GLU A 525 -49.69 -3.15 -33.47
C GLU A 525 -49.64 -2.18 -34.65
N PHE A 526 -49.21 -2.70 -35.78
CA PHE A 526 -49.23 -2.05 -37.09
C PHE A 526 -49.85 -3.01 -38.12
N THR A 527 -50.89 -3.73 -37.71
CA THR A 527 -51.58 -4.78 -38.49
C THR A 527 -52.26 -4.26 -39.75
N THR A 528 -52.71 -3.00 -39.77
CA THR A 528 -53.35 -2.36 -40.94
C THR A 528 -52.37 -1.62 -41.85
N SER A 529 -51.13 -1.41 -41.38
CA SER A 529 -50.02 -0.85 -42.14
C SER A 529 -48.75 -1.67 -41.89
N GLN A 530 -48.83 -2.96 -42.25
CA GLN A 530 -47.72 -3.91 -42.09
C GLN A 530 -46.43 -3.39 -42.72
N VAL A 531 -45.32 -3.83 -42.13
CA VAL A 531 -43.98 -3.42 -42.54
C VAL A 531 -43.33 -4.53 -43.38
N ASP A 532 -42.99 -4.20 -44.62
CA ASP A 532 -42.06 -5.00 -45.42
C ASP A 532 -40.62 -4.65 -45.02
N ALA A 533 -40.03 -5.45 -44.13
CA ALA A 533 -38.65 -5.34 -43.68
C ALA A 533 -37.75 -6.38 -44.37
N THR A 534 -38.15 -6.93 -45.52
CA THR A 534 -37.34 -7.94 -46.23
C THR A 534 -35.96 -7.40 -46.62
N ALA A 535 -35.88 -6.13 -47.01
CA ALA A 535 -34.64 -5.44 -47.36
C ALA A 535 -33.82 -4.96 -46.15
N MET A 536 -34.36 -5.03 -44.94
CA MET A 536 -33.75 -4.54 -43.71
C MET A 536 -32.93 -5.65 -43.03
N THR A 537 -31.91 -5.28 -42.28
CA THR A 537 -30.98 -6.22 -41.63
C THR A 537 -31.07 -6.17 -40.11
N THR A 538 -31.49 -5.05 -39.55
CA THR A 538 -31.38 -4.76 -38.11
C THR A 538 -32.61 -4.00 -37.62
N MET A 539 -33.03 -4.30 -36.39
CA MET A 539 -33.98 -3.53 -35.60
C MET A 539 -33.22 -2.65 -34.60
N HIS A 540 -33.58 -1.39 -34.50
CA HIS A 540 -33.05 -0.44 -33.53
C HIS A 540 -34.14 -0.01 -32.52
N MET A 541 -33.74 0.18 -31.26
CA MET A 541 -34.57 0.74 -30.20
C MET A 541 -33.71 1.35 -29.09
N ASP A 542 -34.05 2.55 -28.65
CA ASP A 542 -33.49 3.15 -27.45
C ASP A 542 -34.38 2.87 -26.24
N LEU A 543 -33.78 2.44 -25.14
CA LEU A 543 -34.47 2.04 -23.92
C LEU A 543 -33.88 2.70 -22.68
N TRP A 544 -34.74 3.10 -21.75
CA TRP A 544 -34.35 3.56 -20.42
C TRP A 544 -35.32 3.02 -19.36
N THR A 545 -34.82 2.67 -18.18
CA THR A 545 -35.67 2.20 -17.08
C THR A 545 -35.22 2.74 -15.72
N PRO A 546 -36.15 3.15 -14.85
CA PRO A 546 -35.85 3.51 -13.46
C PRO A 546 -35.73 2.26 -12.56
N ASP A 547 -36.21 1.11 -13.04
CA ASP A 547 -36.31 -0.12 -12.28
C ASP A 547 -34.91 -0.73 -12.06
N ALA A 548 -34.77 -1.53 -11.00
CA ALA A 548 -33.51 -2.24 -10.71
C ALA A 548 -33.22 -3.29 -11.79
N THR A 549 -32.07 -3.21 -12.45
CA THR A 549 -31.72 -4.09 -13.58
C THR A 549 -30.80 -5.26 -13.19
N ALA A 550 -30.52 -5.42 -11.89
CA ALA A 550 -29.79 -6.58 -11.39
C ALA A 550 -30.57 -7.87 -11.66
N LEU A 551 -29.86 -8.97 -11.95
CA LEU A 551 -30.50 -10.27 -12.17
C LEU A 551 -31.37 -10.66 -10.95
N PRO A 552 -32.58 -11.21 -11.16
CA PRO A 552 -33.10 -11.80 -12.40
C PRO A 552 -33.91 -10.85 -13.31
N ALA A 553 -33.76 -9.53 -13.19
CA ALA A 553 -34.49 -8.57 -14.04
C ALA A 553 -34.20 -8.75 -15.54
N LEU A 554 -35.23 -8.63 -16.39
CA LEU A 554 -35.15 -8.79 -17.85
C LEU A 554 -36.26 -8.03 -18.59
N LEU A 555 -35.97 -7.62 -19.82
CA LEU A 555 -36.96 -7.28 -20.85
C LEU A 555 -36.89 -8.34 -21.94
N LYS A 556 -38.01 -8.60 -22.60
CA LYS A 556 -38.08 -9.40 -23.80
C LYS A 556 -38.70 -8.60 -24.93
N ILE A 557 -38.17 -8.83 -26.13
CA ILE A 557 -38.60 -8.18 -27.35
C ILE A 557 -39.02 -9.28 -28.32
N LYS A 558 -40.26 -9.24 -28.78
CA LYS A 558 -40.81 -10.19 -29.73
C LYS A 558 -41.35 -9.48 -30.96
N LEU A 559 -41.07 -10.05 -32.12
CA LEU A 559 -41.61 -9.61 -33.41
C LEU A 559 -42.52 -10.69 -33.98
N VAL A 560 -43.59 -10.28 -34.67
CA VAL A 560 -44.55 -11.17 -35.33
C VAL A 560 -44.77 -10.72 -36.78
N ASP A 561 -44.61 -11.64 -37.72
CA ASP A 561 -44.92 -11.50 -39.15
C ASP A 561 -46.15 -12.35 -39.47
N PHE A 562 -47.18 -11.76 -40.10
CA PHE A 562 -48.45 -12.45 -40.42
C PHE A 562 -48.35 -13.35 -41.67
N GLY A 563 -47.22 -14.03 -41.82
CA GLY A 563 -47.00 -15.03 -42.85
C GLY A 563 -47.16 -14.50 -44.28
N ALA A 564 -47.44 -15.40 -45.22
CA ALA A 564 -47.56 -15.06 -46.63
C ALA A 564 -48.92 -14.40 -46.97
N ASN A 565 -49.96 -14.71 -46.19
CA ASN A 565 -51.32 -14.23 -46.43
C ASN A 565 -51.55 -12.78 -45.91
N GLY A 566 -50.68 -12.27 -45.04
CA GLY A 566 -50.79 -10.94 -44.44
C GLY A 566 -51.89 -10.80 -43.39
N VAL A 567 -52.41 -11.90 -42.85
CA VAL A 567 -53.53 -11.97 -41.90
C VAL A 567 -53.16 -12.88 -40.73
N PHE A 568 -53.34 -12.40 -39.51
CA PHE A 568 -53.06 -13.16 -38.28
C PHE A 568 -53.67 -14.58 -38.33
N GLY A 569 -52.84 -15.60 -38.15
CA GLY A 569 -53.26 -16.98 -38.32
C GLY A 569 -52.15 -18.02 -38.37
N GLY A 570 -52.44 -19.14 -39.03
CA GLY A 570 -51.62 -20.36 -38.93
C GLY A 570 -50.27 -20.32 -39.65
N ASP A 571 -50.03 -19.36 -40.54
CA ASP A 571 -48.75 -19.15 -41.24
C ASP A 571 -47.88 -18.05 -40.61
N ASP A 572 -48.29 -17.49 -39.47
CA ASP A 572 -47.53 -16.48 -38.75
C ASP A 572 -46.20 -17.04 -38.23
N VAL A 573 -45.18 -16.18 -38.23
CA VAL A 573 -43.86 -16.52 -37.70
C VAL A 573 -43.41 -15.46 -36.71
N GLU A 574 -42.77 -15.90 -35.64
CA GLU A 574 -42.45 -15.04 -34.51
C GLU A 574 -41.22 -15.54 -33.75
N HIS A 575 -40.55 -14.63 -33.06
CA HIS A 575 -39.50 -14.98 -32.13
C HIS A 575 -39.36 -13.92 -31.04
N GLU A 576 -39.00 -14.37 -29.85
CA GLU A 576 -38.76 -13.51 -28.68
C GLU A 576 -37.30 -13.63 -28.25
N ILE A 577 -36.65 -12.50 -27.99
CA ILE A 577 -35.30 -12.44 -27.41
C ILE A 577 -35.34 -11.80 -26.02
N SER A 578 -34.38 -12.16 -25.15
CA SER A 578 -34.26 -11.59 -23.81
C SER A 578 -33.06 -10.64 -23.69
N ILE A 579 -33.30 -9.47 -23.13
CA ILE A 579 -32.33 -8.44 -22.81
C ILE A 579 -32.20 -8.36 -21.29
N THR A 580 -30.98 -8.50 -20.78
CA THR A 580 -30.66 -8.40 -19.35
C THR A 580 -29.49 -7.44 -19.16
N ARG A 581 -29.05 -7.21 -17.91
CA ARG A 581 -27.83 -6.46 -17.63
C ARG A 581 -26.55 -7.12 -18.18
N THR A 582 -26.60 -8.40 -18.57
CA THR A 582 -25.46 -9.13 -19.16
C THR A 582 -25.46 -9.15 -20.69
N THR A 583 -26.51 -8.62 -21.34
CA THR A 583 -26.55 -8.45 -22.80
C THR A 583 -25.59 -7.33 -23.24
N THR A 584 -25.25 -7.24 -24.54
CA THR A 584 -24.40 -6.16 -25.08
C THR A 584 -25.13 -5.36 -26.16
N PRO A 585 -25.50 -4.08 -25.91
CA PRO A 585 -25.47 -3.42 -24.59
C PRO A 585 -26.51 -4.02 -23.63
N GLY A 586 -26.24 -3.94 -22.33
CA GLY A 586 -27.10 -4.47 -21.27
C GLY A 586 -27.72 -3.36 -20.45
N PHE A 587 -28.86 -3.63 -19.80
CA PHE A 587 -29.57 -2.61 -19.03
C PHE A 587 -28.75 -2.03 -17.88
N THR A 588 -28.73 -0.71 -17.79
CA THR A 588 -28.22 0.03 -16.63
C THR A 588 -29.34 0.88 -16.06
N THR A 589 -29.73 0.64 -14.80
CA THR A 589 -30.74 1.44 -14.10
C THR A 589 -30.40 2.92 -14.21
N GLY A 590 -31.35 3.72 -14.70
CA GLY A 590 -31.17 5.17 -14.82
C GLY A 590 -30.37 5.65 -16.05
N ALA A 591 -30.02 4.79 -17.00
CA ALA A 591 -29.29 5.18 -18.22
C ALA A 591 -29.94 4.65 -19.51
N TRP A 592 -29.80 5.41 -20.60
CA TRP A 592 -30.23 4.99 -21.92
C TRP A 592 -29.31 3.90 -22.46
N ILE A 593 -29.90 2.91 -23.13
CA ILE A 593 -29.19 1.93 -23.94
C ILE A 593 -29.75 1.96 -25.36
N SER A 594 -28.88 1.84 -26.35
CA SER A 594 -29.25 1.75 -27.77
C SER A 594 -29.08 0.32 -28.25
N LEU A 595 -30.17 -0.37 -28.52
CA LEU A 595 -30.15 -1.76 -28.98
C LEU A 595 -30.17 -1.82 -30.51
N ASP A 596 -29.09 -2.33 -31.09
CA ASP A 596 -29.06 -2.78 -32.49
C ASP A 596 -29.16 -4.31 -32.52
N ILE A 597 -30.35 -4.82 -32.85
CA ILE A 597 -30.65 -6.25 -32.85
C ILE A 597 -30.71 -6.75 -34.30
N PRO A 598 -29.73 -7.57 -34.75
CA PRO A 598 -29.79 -8.11 -36.10
C PRO A 598 -30.99 -9.06 -36.23
N PHE A 599 -31.67 -9.06 -37.39
CA PHE A 599 -32.81 -9.96 -37.59
C PHE A 599 -32.44 -11.45 -37.46
N SER A 600 -31.17 -11.81 -37.63
CA SER A 600 -30.67 -13.17 -37.38
C SER A 600 -30.81 -13.62 -35.92
N ALA A 601 -30.94 -12.70 -34.96
CA ALA A 601 -31.22 -13.02 -33.57
C ALA A 601 -32.67 -13.53 -33.36
N PHE A 602 -33.60 -13.16 -34.24
CA PHE A 602 -34.98 -13.61 -34.21
C PHE A 602 -35.14 -14.92 -34.99
N THR A 603 -34.54 -16.01 -34.50
CA THR A 603 -34.41 -17.26 -35.27
C THR A 603 -35.73 -17.90 -35.73
N GLY A 604 -36.84 -17.63 -35.03
CA GLY A 604 -38.18 -18.06 -35.41
C GLY A 604 -38.91 -17.13 -36.40
N LEU A 605 -38.42 -15.91 -36.61
CA LEU A 605 -38.99 -14.90 -37.52
C LEU A 605 -38.50 -15.16 -38.95
N THR A 606 -38.95 -16.26 -39.55
CA THR A 606 -38.43 -16.74 -40.85
C THR A 606 -38.86 -15.92 -42.06
N THR A 607 -39.91 -15.11 -41.93
CA THR A 607 -40.38 -14.12 -42.90
C THR A 607 -40.45 -12.73 -42.26
N ARG A 608 -40.36 -11.68 -43.09
CA ARG A 608 -40.36 -10.26 -42.66
C ARG A 608 -41.11 -9.34 -43.63
N LYS A 609 -41.98 -9.91 -44.46
CA LYS A 609 -42.69 -9.15 -45.51
C LYS A 609 -43.95 -8.47 -44.95
N ASN A 610 -44.57 -9.08 -43.95
CA ASN A 610 -45.82 -8.68 -43.34
C ASN A 610 -45.64 -8.53 -41.83
N LEU A 611 -44.56 -7.86 -41.38
CA LEU A 611 -44.36 -7.59 -39.96
C LEU A 611 -45.52 -6.75 -39.47
N ALA A 612 -46.15 -7.19 -38.39
CA ALA A 612 -47.44 -6.66 -37.95
C ALA A 612 -47.47 -6.27 -36.48
N GLN A 613 -46.61 -6.87 -35.65
CA GLN A 613 -46.58 -6.60 -34.21
C GLN A 613 -45.16 -6.57 -33.64
N LEU A 614 -44.98 -5.73 -32.62
CA LEU A 614 -43.85 -5.71 -31.69
C LEU A 614 -44.40 -5.87 -30.28
N ILE A 615 -43.84 -6.79 -29.49
CA ILE A 615 -44.28 -7.05 -28.12
C ILE A 615 -43.10 -6.87 -27.19
N LEU A 616 -43.29 -6.04 -26.16
CA LEU A 616 -42.35 -5.83 -25.07
C LEU A 616 -42.89 -6.55 -23.84
N SER A 617 -42.14 -7.44 -23.21
CA SER A 617 -42.60 -8.17 -22.02
C SER A 617 -41.46 -8.34 -21.02
N GLY A 618 -41.72 -8.71 -19.76
CA GLY A 618 -40.64 -9.04 -18.84
C GLY A 618 -40.94 -8.71 -17.39
N THR A 619 -39.90 -8.40 -16.63
CA THR A 619 -39.99 -8.09 -15.20
C THR A 619 -39.83 -6.60 -14.90
N LEU A 620 -39.49 -5.79 -15.90
CA LEU A 620 -39.48 -4.33 -15.78
C LEU A 620 -40.92 -3.81 -15.85
N THR A 621 -41.30 -3.02 -14.85
CA THR A 621 -42.64 -2.42 -14.71
C THR A 621 -42.72 -1.02 -15.29
N THR A 622 -41.59 -0.31 -15.38
CA THR A 622 -41.48 1.01 -16.02
C THR A 622 -40.41 1.00 -17.11
N LEU A 623 -40.77 1.42 -18.32
CA LEU A 623 -39.87 1.47 -19.47
C LEU A 623 -40.12 2.74 -20.29
N TYR A 624 -39.06 3.44 -20.64
CA TYR A 624 -39.08 4.54 -21.61
C TYR A 624 -38.47 4.01 -22.91
N VAL A 625 -39.18 4.21 -24.01
CA VAL A 625 -38.87 3.68 -25.34
C VAL A 625 -38.82 4.84 -26.32
N ASP A 626 -37.74 4.90 -27.09
CA ASP A 626 -37.55 5.89 -28.14
C ASP A 626 -36.86 5.24 -29.36
N ASN A 627 -36.83 5.95 -30.48
CA ASN A 627 -36.11 5.58 -31.70
C ASN A 627 -36.34 4.13 -32.13
N VAL A 628 -37.60 3.72 -32.31
CA VAL A 628 -37.98 2.40 -32.81
C VAL A 628 -37.98 2.42 -34.34
N TYR A 629 -37.01 1.74 -34.96
CA TYR A 629 -36.94 1.65 -36.42
C TYR A 629 -36.24 0.38 -36.91
N PHE A 630 -36.48 -0.01 -38.15
CA PHE A 630 -35.71 -1.03 -38.86
C PHE A 630 -34.78 -0.35 -39.85
N TYR A 631 -33.56 -0.84 -39.99
CA TYR A 631 -32.64 -0.33 -40.98
C TYR A 631 -31.92 -1.46 -41.70
N ARG A 632 -31.50 -1.16 -42.92
CA ARG A 632 -30.52 -1.96 -43.65
C ARG A 632 -29.17 -1.33 -43.43
N SER A 633 -28.14 -2.14 -43.25
CA SER A 633 -26.78 -1.64 -43.37
C SER A 633 -26.68 -0.94 -44.73
N SER A 634 -26.57 0.39 -44.72
CA SER A 634 -26.16 1.14 -45.90
C SER A 634 -24.89 0.46 -46.39
N GLY A 635 -24.78 0.17 -47.69
CA GLY A 635 -23.50 -0.27 -48.24
C GLY A 635 -22.40 0.63 -47.66
N ALA A 636 -21.30 0.04 -47.20
CA ALA A 636 -20.23 0.80 -46.57
C ALA A 636 -19.98 2.06 -47.40
N PRO A 637 -20.01 3.26 -46.81
CA PRO A 637 -19.86 4.49 -47.58
C PRO A 637 -18.63 4.34 -48.44
N THR A 638 -18.69 4.51 -49.76
CA THR A 638 -17.57 4.15 -50.66
C THR A 638 -16.66 5.34 -50.97
N ALA A 639 -17.19 6.56 -50.84
CA ALA A 639 -16.49 7.83 -51.04
C ALA A 639 -17.18 8.96 -50.25
N PRO A 640 -16.46 10.04 -49.90
CA PRO A 640 -17.07 11.23 -49.33
C PRO A 640 -17.98 11.91 -50.38
N THR A 641 -19.12 12.43 -49.95
CA THR A 641 -20.07 13.15 -50.83
C THR A 641 -20.02 14.67 -50.63
N THR A 642 -19.30 15.14 -49.61
CA THR A 642 -19.07 16.54 -49.30
C THR A 642 -17.57 16.81 -49.18
N ALA A 643 -17.15 18.03 -49.52
CA ALA A 643 -15.75 18.45 -49.42
C ALA A 643 -15.26 18.41 -47.96
N ALA A 644 -13.94 18.35 -47.77
CA ALA A 644 -13.37 18.47 -46.44
C ALA A 644 -13.67 19.85 -45.84
N PRO A 645 -13.78 19.99 -44.50
CA PRO A 645 -13.98 21.29 -43.88
C PRO A 645 -12.84 22.25 -44.24
N THR A 646 -13.12 23.50 -44.60
CA THR A 646 -12.06 24.48 -44.89
C THR A 646 -11.28 24.84 -43.60
N PRO A 647 -9.93 24.76 -43.55
CA PRO A 647 -9.17 25.17 -42.38
C PRO A 647 -9.15 26.69 -42.21
N THR A 648 -9.21 27.17 -40.96
CA THR A 648 -9.43 28.60 -40.62
C THR A 648 -8.20 29.30 -40.04
N TYR A 649 -7.01 28.70 -40.15
CA TYR A 649 -5.76 29.30 -39.70
C TYR A 649 -5.42 30.56 -40.52
N THR A 650 -4.75 31.53 -39.89
CA THR A 650 -4.21 32.67 -40.66
C THR A 650 -3.06 32.18 -41.56
N ALA A 651 -2.92 32.72 -42.76
CA ALA A 651 -1.87 32.31 -43.70
C ALA A 651 -0.44 32.40 -43.13
N ALA A 652 -0.18 33.30 -42.17
CA ALA A 652 1.12 33.41 -41.49
C ALA A 652 1.41 32.28 -40.49
N ASN A 653 0.37 31.52 -40.10
CA ASN A 653 0.44 30.46 -39.11
C ASN A 653 0.24 29.07 -39.71
N ALA A 654 0.16 28.93 -41.04
CA ALA A 654 0.00 27.64 -41.70
C ALA A 654 0.99 27.49 -42.86
N ILE A 655 1.63 26.33 -42.93
CA ILE A 655 2.42 25.92 -44.10
C ILE A 655 1.75 24.67 -44.67
N ALA A 656 1.15 24.79 -45.84
CA ALA A 656 0.43 23.70 -46.49
C ALA A 656 1.33 22.91 -47.44
N LEU A 657 1.27 21.59 -47.34
CA LEU A 657 1.77 20.67 -48.36
C LEU A 657 0.69 20.43 -49.44
N PHE A 658 -0.57 20.36 -49.01
CA PHE A 658 -1.76 20.23 -49.86
C PHE A 658 -2.98 20.88 -49.21
N SER A 659 -3.56 21.87 -49.87
CA SER A 659 -4.83 22.49 -49.45
C SER A 659 -5.35 23.41 -50.56
N ASN A 660 -6.66 23.47 -50.72
CA ASN A 660 -7.33 24.47 -51.55
C ASN A 660 -7.40 25.85 -50.87
N ALA A 661 -7.25 25.92 -49.54
CA ALA A 661 -7.37 27.14 -48.75
C ALA A 661 -6.06 27.95 -48.63
N TYR A 662 -4.90 27.30 -48.81
CA TYR A 662 -3.58 27.92 -48.69
C TYR A 662 -2.74 27.68 -49.94
N THR A 663 -1.81 28.60 -50.22
CA THR A 663 -0.77 28.33 -51.21
C THR A 663 0.09 27.16 -50.73
N SER A 664 0.04 26.05 -51.46
CA SER A 664 0.75 24.83 -51.11
C SER A 664 2.22 24.92 -51.53
N ASN A 665 3.14 24.52 -50.64
CA ASN A 665 4.57 24.42 -50.94
C ASN A 665 4.87 23.29 -51.97
N GLY A 666 3.93 22.37 -52.13
CA GLY A 666 3.99 21.25 -53.07
C GLY A 666 4.87 20.11 -52.56
N ALA A 667 4.46 18.88 -52.85
CA ALA A 667 5.29 17.70 -52.68
C ALA A 667 6.06 17.40 -53.97
N ASP A 668 7.21 16.75 -53.86
CA ASP A 668 7.91 16.17 -55.02
C ASP A 668 7.09 15.02 -55.60
N THR A 669 6.54 14.18 -54.71
CA THR A 669 5.58 13.13 -55.06
C THR A 669 4.63 12.82 -53.91
N TRP A 670 3.41 12.41 -54.25
CA TRP A 670 2.41 11.88 -53.32
C TRP A 670 2.37 10.34 -53.30
N SER A 671 3.21 9.69 -54.12
CA SER A 671 3.47 8.26 -54.11
C SER A 671 4.93 8.03 -54.49
N ALA A 672 5.74 7.73 -53.49
CA ALA A 672 7.16 7.46 -53.65
C ALA A 672 7.38 6.05 -54.22
N ASP A 673 8.47 5.85 -54.97
CA ASP A 673 8.78 4.54 -55.62
C ASP A 673 8.89 3.36 -54.63
N TRP A 674 9.07 3.65 -53.34
CA TRP A 674 9.17 2.67 -52.27
C TRP A 674 7.84 2.38 -51.56
N ASP A 675 6.76 3.10 -51.88
CA ASP A 675 5.48 2.93 -51.23
C ASP A 675 4.69 1.69 -51.72
N GLN A 676 3.61 1.38 -51.01
CA GLN A 676 2.66 0.33 -51.36
C GLN A 676 1.24 0.87 -51.15
N ALA A 677 0.86 1.80 -52.02
CA ALA A 677 -0.49 2.33 -52.12
C ALA A 677 -0.75 2.90 -53.53
N ASP A 678 -1.99 2.84 -53.99
CA ASP A 678 -2.41 3.57 -55.18
C ASP A 678 -2.86 4.96 -54.78
N VAL A 679 -2.38 6.02 -55.45
CA VAL A 679 -2.86 7.40 -55.26
C VAL A 679 -3.56 7.92 -56.51
N ALA A 680 -4.68 8.61 -56.32
CA ALA A 680 -5.39 9.31 -57.38
C ALA A 680 -5.83 10.71 -56.92
N ASP A 681 -5.71 11.68 -57.82
CA ASP A 681 -6.26 13.01 -57.64
C ASP A 681 -7.71 13.01 -58.08
N ILE A 682 -8.61 13.39 -57.17
CA ILE A 682 -10.04 13.46 -57.43
C ILE A 682 -10.62 14.80 -56.99
N LYS A 683 -11.87 15.05 -57.37
CA LYS A 683 -12.65 16.18 -56.86
C LYS A 683 -13.84 15.72 -56.06
N ILE A 684 -14.04 16.33 -54.90
CA ILE A 684 -15.26 16.20 -54.11
C ILE A 684 -15.90 17.59 -54.00
N GLY A 685 -16.99 17.81 -54.74
CA GLY A 685 -17.45 19.17 -55.02
C GLY A 685 -16.40 19.93 -55.85
N ASN A 686 -15.95 21.09 -55.36
CA ASN A 686 -14.90 21.88 -55.99
C ASN A 686 -13.49 21.63 -55.43
N ASP A 687 -13.40 20.84 -54.36
CA ASP A 687 -12.19 20.63 -53.57
C ASP A 687 -11.32 19.54 -54.19
N ASP A 688 -10.02 19.76 -54.21
CA ASP A 688 -9.05 18.77 -54.69
C ASP A 688 -8.73 17.82 -53.54
N VAL A 689 -8.80 16.50 -53.78
CA VAL A 689 -8.61 15.49 -52.73
C VAL A 689 -7.65 14.40 -53.22
N LYS A 690 -6.73 13.97 -52.35
CA LYS A 690 -5.90 12.78 -52.59
C LYS A 690 -6.66 11.55 -52.14
N ARG A 691 -6.96 10.63 -53.05
CA ARG A 691 -7.52 9.32 -52.72
C ARG A 691 -6.43 8.27 -52.75
N TYR A 692 -6.16 7.67 -51.60
CA TYR A 692 -5.34 6.49 -51.46
C TYR A 692 -6.20 5.23 -51.45
N SER A 693 -5.75 4.18 -52.13
CA SER A 693 -6.37 2.86 -52.18
C SER A 693 -5.31 1.77 -52.05
N ASN A 694 -5.69 0.57 -51.63
CA ASN A 694 -4.78 -0.54 -51.39
C ASN A 694 -3.62 -0.21 -50.44
N VAL A 695 -3.85 0.66 -49.44
CA VAL A 695 -2.79 1.13 -48.54
C VAL A 695 -2.24 -0.02 -47.69
N VAL A 696 -0.94 -0.30 -47.88
CA VAL A 696 -0.10 -0.97 -46.89
C VAL A 696 0.73 0.08 -46.17
N PHE A 697 1.40 0.94 -46.94
CA PHE A 697 1.95 2.21 -46.50
C PHE A 697 2.11 3.14 -47.72
N ALA A 698 1.76 4.42 -47.58
CA ALA A 698 1.86 5.43 -48.63
C ALA A 698 2.99 6.42 -48.30
N GLY A 699 3.87 6.68 -49.25
CA GLY A 699 5.05 7.53 -49.07
C GLY A 699 4.91 8.85 -49.80
N ILE A 700 5.02 9.96 -49.07
CA ILE A 700 4.97 11.31 -49.62
C ILE A 700 6.33 11.96 -49.38
N GLU A 701 6.93 12.48 -50.45
CA GLU A 701 8.25 13.12 -50.41
C GLU A 701 8.17 14.58 -50.82
N PHE A 702 8.84 15.43 -50.06
CA PHE A 702 8.98 16.88 -50.30
C PHE A 702 10.40 17.29 -49.95
N ILE A 703 11.35 16.53 -50.50
CA ILE A 703 12.79 16.62 -50.28
C ILE A 703 13.37 17.87 -50.94
N SER A 704 12.92 18.22 -52.16
CA SER A 704 13.40 19.42 -52.86
C SER A 704 12.89 20.72 -52.20
N LYS A 705 11.81 20.63 -51.42
CA LYS A 705 11.15 21.73 -50.71
C LYS A 705 10.77 21.34 -49.29
N GLN A 706 11.80 21.08 -48.48
CA GLN A 706 11.62 20.72 -47.08
C GLN A 706 10.83 21.80 -46.32
N ILE A 707 10.00 21.34 -45.38
CA ILE A 707 9.18 22.22 -44.54
C ILE A 707 9.92 22.53 -43.24
N ASN A 708 10.16 23.83 -43.00
CA ASN A 708 10.61 24.31 -41.72
C ASN A 708 9.42 24.54 -40.77
N ALA A 709 9.15 23.53 -39.95
CA ALA A 709 8.11 23.51 -38.93
C ALA A 709 8.65 23.84 -37.53
N SER A 710 9.84 24.46 -37.40
CA SER A 710 10.47 24.74 -36.10
C SER A 710 9.62 25.66 -35.21
N THR A 711 8.86 26.58 -35.82
CA THR A 711 7.93 27.48 -35.11
C THR A 711 6.49 26.98 -35.05
N MET A 712 6.22 25.82 -35.66
CA MET A 712 4.89 25.22 -35.70
C MET A 712 4.65 24.33 -34.48
N THR A 713 3.41 24.24 -34.04
CA THR A 713 3.00 23.47 -32.86
C THR A 713 2.28 22.18 -33.22
N HIS A 714 1.65 22.10 -34.40
CA HIS A 714 0.85 20.96 -34.82
C HIS A 714 1.10 20.53 -36.28
N PHE A 715 0.90 19.25 -36.54
CA PHE A 715 0.62 18.69 -37.86
C PHE A 715 -0.90 18.49 -38.00
N SER A 716 -1.48 18.89 -39.13
CA SER A 716 -2.89 18.74 -39.39
C SER A 716 -3.18 18.18 -40.78
N MET A 717 -4.22 17.35 -40.88
CA MET A 717 -4.79 16.85 -42.13
C MET A 717 -6.26 16.52 -41.93
N ASP A 718 -7.08 16.70 -42.96
CA ASP A 718 -8.44 16.15 -43.01
C ASP A 718 -8.38 14.75 -43.62
N ILE A 719 -9.00 13.77 -42.94
CA ILE A 719 -9.08 12.38 -43.39
C ILE A 719 -10.53 11.91 -43.43
N TRP A 720 -10.88 11.16 -44.46
CA TRP A 720 -12.13 10.41 -44.57
C TRP A 720 -11.83 8.99 -45.01
N THR A 721 -12.51 8.00 -44.44
CA THR A 721 -12.34 6.59 -44.82
C THR A 721 -13.67 5.86 -44.96
N PRO A 722 -13.83 5.01 -45.99
CA PRO A 722 -14.96 4.09 -46.10
C PRO A 722 -14.80 2.87 -45.17
N ASP A 723 -13.58 2.62 -44.68
CA ASP A 723 -13.23 1.42 -43.93
C ASP A 723 -13.68 1.53 -42.47
N ALA A 724 -13.91 0.38 -41.83
CA ALA A 724 -14.30 0.33 -40.42
C ALA A 724 -13.17 0.83 -39.50
N THR A 725 -13.47 1.81 -38.63
CA THR A 725 -12.48 2.40 -37.68
C THR A 725 -12.60 1.87 -36.26
N ALA A 726 -13.60 1.03 -35.97
CA ALA A 726 -13.76 0.39 -34.67
C ALA A 726 -12.55 -0.52 -34.36
N ALA A 727 -12.23 -0.68 -33.07
CA ALA A 727 -11.12 -1.53 -32.64
C ALA A 727 -11.26 -2.96 -33.24
N PRO A 728 -10.17 -3.54 -33.77
CA PRO A 728 -8.77 -3.18 -33.57
C PRO A 728 -8.15 -2.26 -34.65
N ALA A 729 -8.93 -1.69 -35.57
CA ALA A 729 -8.38 -0.95 -36.71
C ALA A 729 -7.59 0.31 -36.30
N VAL A 730 -6.45 0.52 -36.95
CA VAL A 730 -5.60 1.71 -36.74
C VAL A 730 -5.23 2.42 -38.05
N PHE A 731 -5.00 3.72 -37.96
CA PHE A 731 -4.32 4.52 -38.98
C PHE A 731 -3.10 5.20 -38.36
N LYS A 732 -2.02 5.31 -39.10
CA LYS A 732 -0.77 5.85 -38.58
C LYS A 732 -0.21 6.92 -39.49
N VAL A 733 0.39 7.92 -38.84
CA VAL A 733 1.05 9.05 -39.48
C VAL A 733 2.48 9.11 -38.97
N LYS A 734 3.45 9.03 -39.87
CA LYS A 734 4.86 9.19 -39.55
C LYS A 734 5.44 10.40 -40.27
N LEU A 735 6.21 11.21 -39.53
CA LEU A 735 6.94 12.36 -40.05
C LEU A 735 8.43 12.09 -39.96
N VAL A 736 9.19 12.51 -40.98
CA VAL A 736 10.65 12.37 -41.05
C VAL A 736 11.28 13.73 -41.31
N ASN A 737 12.26 14.09 -40.49
CA ASN A 737 13.10 15.27 -40.61
C ASN A 737 14.52 14.85 -40.99
N PHE A 738 15.08 15.40 -42.08
CA PHE A 738 16.42 15.05 -42.59
C PHE A 738 17.57 15.77 -41.85
N GLY A 739 17.41 15.98 -40.55
CA GLY A 739 18.42 16.61 -39.71
C GLY A 739 18.79 18.03 -40.15
N ALA A 740 19.95 18.53 -39.70
CA ALA A 740 20.46 19.85 -40.05
C ALA A 740 21.19 19.86 -41.41
N ASN A 741 21.70 18.71 -41.85
CA ASN A 741 22.35 18.59 -43.16
C ASN A 741 21.36 18.58 -44.33
N GLY A 742 20.07 18.36 -44.08
CA GLY A 742 19.01 18.36 -45.09
C GLY A 742 19.02 17.13 -46.00
N THR A 743 19.74 16.06 -45.64
CA THR A 743 19.93 14.85 -46.45
C THR A 743 19.61 13.58 -45.66
N PHE A 744 18.81 12.69 -46.25
CA PHE A 744 18.47 11.40 -45.64
C PHE A 744 19.69 10.50 -45.45
N GLY A 745 19.78 9.81 -44.30
CA GLY A 745 20.82 8.85 -43.98
C GLY A 745 22.12 9.48 -43.48
N GLY A 746 22.11 10.77 -43.12
CA GLY A 746 23.27 11.53 -42.65
C GLY A 746 23.60 11.35 -41.16
N GLY A 747 22.79 10.58 -40.42
CA GLY A 747 22.98 10.28 -38.99
C GLY A 747 22.36 11.29 -38.03
N ASP A 748 21.73 12.35 -38.53
CA ASP A 748 20.98 13.36 -37.79
C ASP A 748 19.47 13.38 -38.13
N ASP A 749 19.00 12.38 -38.88
CA ASP A 749 17.59 12.18 -39.16
C ASP A 749 16.80 11.93 -37.88
N SER A 750 15.58 12.47 -37.80
CA SER A 750 14.68 12.22 -36.69
C SER A 750 13.27 11.92 -37.21
N GLU A 751 12.61 10.94 -36.62
CA GLU A 751 11.31 10.47 -37.07
C GLU A 751 10.45 9.92 -35.93
N HIS A 752 9.14 9.99 -36.08
CA HIS A 752 8.20 9.33 -35.17
C HIS A 752 6.89 9.00 -35.87
N GLU A 753 6.27 7.89 -35.46
CA GLU A 753 4.98 7.42 -35.97
C GLU A 753 3.92 7.52 -34.87
N VAL A 754 2.82 8.21 -35.15
CA VAL A 754 1.65 8.32 -34.27
C VAL A 754 0.59 7.32 -34.73
N THR A 755 -0.03 6.61 -33.79
CA THR A 755 -1.15 5.69 -34.04
C THR A 755 -2.47 6.34 -33.65
N LEU A 756 -3.45 6.30 -34.55
CA LEU A 756 -4.78 6.88 -34.44
C LEU A 756 -5.83 5.77 -34.48
N THR A 757 -6.88 5.91 -33.65
CA THR A 757 -7.92 4.89 -33.45
C THR A 757 -9.29 5.55 -33.26
N ALA A 758 -10.36 4.77 -33.15
CA ALA A 758 -11.68 5.28 -32.73
C ALA A 758 -11.70 5.85 -31.29
N SER A 759 -10.63 5.68 -30.50
CA SER A 759 -10.52 6.22 -29.14
C SER A 759 -9.50 7.36 -28.98
N THR A 760 -8.81 7.77 -30.06
CA THR A 760 -7.93 8.94 -30.02
C THR A 760 -8.74 10.24 -30.00
N THR A 761 -8.08 11.37 -29.73
CA THR A 761 -8.68 12.70 -29.81
C THR A 761 -7.90 13.54 -30.82
N PRO A 762 -8.48 13.87 -31.99
CA PRO A 762 -9.80 13.46 -32.49
C PRO A 762 -9.90 11.95 -32.80
N ALA A 763 -11.11 11.39 -32.71
CA ALA A 763 -11.38 9.98 -32.96
C ALA A 763 -11.51 9.70 -34.46
N LEU A 764 -11.01 8.55 -34.93
CA LEU A 764 -11.26 8.10 -36.30
C LEU A 764 -12.71 7.62 -36.44
N VAL A 765 -13.40 8.13 -37.47
CA VAL A 765 -14.81 7.84 -37.73
C VAL A 765 -15.00 7.35 -39.16
N THR A 766 -15.55 6.15 -39.33
CA THR A 766 -15.94 5.62 -40.64
C THR A 766 -16.98 6.53 -41.30
N GLY A 767 -16.76 6.87 -42.58
CA GLY A 767 -17.73 7.59 -43.40
C GLY A 767 -17.86 9.09 -43.11
N SER A 768 -17.00 9.68 -42.29
CA SER A 768 -17.02 11.12 -41.96
C SER A 768 -15.64 11.75 -42.08
N TRP A 769 -15.60 13.05 -42.44
CA TRP A 769 -14.35 13.82 -42.44
C TRP A 769 -13.94 14.11 -41.00
N VAL A 770 -12.69 13.81 -40.69
CA VAL A 770 -12.06 14.09 -39.40
C VAL A 770 -10.85 14.96 -39.65
N ARG A 771 -10.79 16.14 -39.02
CA ARG A 771 -9.56 16.90 -38.94
C ARG A 771 -8.67 16.28 -37.88
N LEU A 772 -7.59 15.63 -38.30
CA LEU A 772 -6.51 15.28 -37.41
C LEU A 772 -5.74 16.56 -37.11
N ASP A 773 -5.65 16.91 -35.82
CA ASP A 773 -4.86 18.04 -35.35
C ASP A 773 -3.93 17.54 -34.26
N ILE A 774 -2.71 17.16 -34.66
CA ILE A 774 -1.79 16.37 -33.85
C ILE A 774 -0.68 17.29 -33.34
N PRO A 775 -0.56 17.52 -32.03
CA PRO A 775 0.51 18.34 -31.49
C PRO A 775 1.86 17.65 -31.74
N PHE A 776 2.90 18.42 -32.03
CA PHE A 776 4.25 17.85 -32.22
C PHE A 776 4.79 17.14 -30.97
N THR A 777 4.23 17.40 -29.79
CA THR A 777 4.54 16.64 -28.56
C THR A 777 4.13 15.17 -28.64
N ALA A 778 3.21 14.81 -29.55
CA ALA A 778 2.85 13.41 -29.83
C ALA A 778 3.90 12.69 -30.70
N PHE A 779 4.92 13.40 -31.21
CA PHE A 779 6.01 12.83 -32.00
C PHE A 779 7.36 12.90 -31.23
N PRO A 780 7.52 12.21 -30.09
CA PRO A 780 8.73 12.35 -29.25
C PRO A 780 10.03 11.94 -29.95
N GLY A 781 9.98 11.10 -30.99
CA GLY A 781 11.14 10.74 -31.82
C GLY A 781 11.52 11.78 -32.88
N LEU A 782 10.64 12.74 -33.16
CA LEU A 782 10.87 13.84 -34.11
C LEU A 782 11.60 14.98 -33.38
N THR A 783 12.87 14.74 -33.05
CA THR A 783 13.69 15.62 -32.20
C THR A 783 14.03 16.96 -32.86
N ALA A 784 13.91 17.07 -34.18
CA ALA A 784 14.01 18.31 -34.93
C ALA A 784 12.88 18.44 -35.97
N ARG A 785 12.54 19.69 -36.33
CA ARG A 785 11.44 20.03 -37.26
C ARG A 785 11.85 21.08 -38.31
N GLY A 786 13.14 21.33 -38.46
CA GLY A 786 13.65 22.36 -39.36
C GLY A 786 13.60 21.98 -40.83
N ASN A 787 13.64 20.68 -41.11
CA ASN A 787 13.81 20.10 -42.43
C ASN A 787 12.93 18.85 -42.58
N LEU A 788 11.62 19.01 -42.31
CA LEU A 788 10.66 17.93 -42.60
C LEU A 788 10.71 17.64 -44.11
N ALA A 789 10.81 16.36 -44.47
CA ALA A 789 11.06 15.95 -45.85
C ALA A 789 10.18 14.79 -46.33
N GLN A 790 9.64 14.00 -45.40
CA GLN A 790 8.74 12.89 -45.73
C GLN A 790 7.56 12.79 -44.77
N LEU A 791 6.45 12.30 -45.31
CA LEU A 791 5.22 11.95 -44.60
C LEU A 791 4.81 10.54 -45.04
N ILE A 792 4.48 9.68 -44.08
CA ILE A 792 4.06 8.31 -44.36
C ILE A 792 2.72 8.03 -43.70
N PHE A 793 1.81 7.45 -44.48
CA PHE A 793 0.55 6.90 -43.99
C PHE A 793 0.65 5.37 -43.94
N SER A 794 0.21 4.73 -42.86
CA SER A 794 0.20 3.26 -42.76
C SER A 794 -0.94 2.76 -41.86
N GLY A 795 -1.19 1.45 -41.84
CA GLY A 795 -2.17 0.83 -40.94
C GLY A 795 -3.19 -0.08 -41.63
N ASP A 796 -4.37 -0.18 -41.01
CA ASP A 796 -5.42 -1.11 -41.40
C ASP A 796 -6.38 -0.52 -42.43
N LEU A 797 -6.50 0.82 -42.51
CA LEU A 797 -7.34 1.49 -43.50
C LEU A 797 -6.73 1.34 -44.89
N LYS A 798 -7.43 0.65 -45.77
CA LYS A 798 -7.03 0.36 -47.16
C LYS A 798 -7.43 1.45 -48.12
N THR A 799 -8.45 2.22 -47.79
CA THR A 799 -8.89 3.38 -48.54
C THR A 799 -8.96 4.60 -47.63
N VAL A 800 -8.26 5.67 -48.00
CA VAL A 800 -8.34 6.95 -47.28
C VAL A 800 -8.38 8.10 -48.28
N TYR A 801 -9.16 9.12 -47.95
CA TYR A 801 -9.27 10.37 -48.68
C TYR A 801 -8.65 11.43 -47.80
N VAL A 802 -7.69 12.17 -48.34
CA VAL A 802 -6.87 13.12 -47.60
C VAL A 802 -6.94 14.49 -48.26
N ASP A 803 -7.15 15.50 -47.44
CA ASP A 803 -7.08 16.91 -47.83
C ASP A 803 -6.46 17.75 -46.70
N ASN A 804 -6.12 19.01 -46.97
CA ASN A 804 -5.62 20.00 -46.02
C ASN A 804 -4.42 19.52 -45.19
N VAL A 805 -3.45 18.88 -45.83
CA VAL A 805 -2.19 18.44 -45.22
C VAL A 805 -1.29 19.66 -45.00
N LEU A 806 -1.12 20.05 -43.74
CA LEU A 806 -0.40 21.26 -43.35
C LEU A 806 0.23 21.14 -41.95
N VAL A 807 1.13 22.07 -41.63
CA VAL A 807 1.61 22.31 -40.27
C VAL A 807 1.22 23.72 -39.84
N HIS A 808 0.84 23.90 -38.58
CA HIS A 808 0.36 25.20 -38.08
C HIS A 808 0.77 25.52 -36.64
N LYS A 809 0.49 26.76 -36.19
CA LYS A 809 0.79 27.24 -34.83
C LYS A 809 -0.34 28.02 -34.16
#